data_AF-A0A8T5SJG0-F1
#
_entry.id   AF-A0A8T5SJG0-F1
#
_cell.length_a   1.000
_cell.length_b   1.000
_cell.length_c   1.000
_cell.angle_alpha   90.00
_cell.angle_beta   90.00
_cell.angle_gamma   90.00
#
_symmetry.space_group_name_H-M   'P 1'
#
loop_
_entity.id
_entity.type
_entity.pdbx_description
1 polymer ?
#
loop_
_entity_poly.entity_id
_entity_poly.type
_entity_poly.pdbx_seq_one_letter_code
_entity_poly.pdbx_strand_id
1 'polypeptide(L)'
;MAKRRLGQSIIVLSLIVVLLHVQVGVSSTTEPLVLATSISEAQISNGNVIATGNWTFGPCQAIFVDDDLAYIGNGRHMEILNISNPSLPIHVSSVFLGYIVEGIYAEGHYVYAACRLGGLQIIDITNTLVPRRISHFVTPAWALGVYVESEVAYVTISYRGLVLVNVSDPAAPVEISQCDTSGKLTDAVVVNDYVYASDEYGGVRVFDVSVKESPIEIGYCDTEEWSIGIAYAGNHVYLASGYGGLHVVDVNVPSSPTLVGHHDTIEYASDIKVVSGTAYVSEGDPNEGTGALSTFNVVSPQTPSPLGRCNIAGPGYDIIIDGNYAYVPVNERGLSIVSIVNPVNPTQVRNHKTAGSAWDMSVNGDFAYIANNLAGVKIVNISDATNPVEVGSYRTPGHADGIFTVNNRTYVTDRDNGLLILNVTNPQDITLLGQIKTSTYTYDVHVDQQYAYLACGIDGMVVVDISNPTSPHELGSYGSDVETLYKSGDYVYYVHEGGLTIVDVSNPNNPTRVGGSIIYGIKTGIHVDGNVTVVTVANFGVKVFNTSNPAHPSLIWEHSVTGYVRGVYIDNDVLFVASDFNGLRILNAQDPTNIKEVGYYKTNGWSKDAYYRDGYTYVIDIDCGFWILEHDCDEDELFSRTEFELGTPAFNPDADSDDLSDGLEVNFYFTDPLNNDSDSDAIPDGWEVRYGLDPLTDDSQQDNDNDDLSALEEYLAGTSPLTNDTDSDALSDSAELYIHGTSPLNPDSDSDLMPDGWEVQYSLNPLVNDSELDADMDGLDNLLEYEIGTNPTLDDSDGDGHLDSWEYYNGFDPLDPTVGPLQYFVSMLGWLGLGVTVTMGSITVLWILRKYTSSDTYETYPYDGTSSR
;
A
#
# COMPACT_ATOMS: atom_id res chain seq x y z
N MET A 1 -69.76 0.52 24.79
CA MET A 1 -68.99 0.99 25.96
C MET A 1 -67.58 1.25 25.41
N ALA A 2 -67.11 2.48 25.17
CA ALA A 2 -66.87 3.61 26.09
C ALA A 2 -65.78 3.24 27.13
N LYS A 3 -64.62 3.90 27.15
CA LYS A 3 -64.43 5.35 27.39
C LYS A 3 -63.28 6.00 26.57
N ARG A 4 -63.55 7.24 26.08
CA ARG A 4 -62.75 8.51 26.20
C ARG A 4 -61.35 8.59 25.52
N ARG A 5 -60.89 9.73 24.98
CA ARG A 5 -61.34 11.17 24.88
C ARG A 5 -60.98 11.68 23.45
N LEU A 6 -61.74 12.55 22.76
CA LEU A 6 -61.70 14.05 22.78
C LEU A 6 -60.27 14.65 22.70
N GLY A 7 -59.92 15.57 21.78
CA GLY A 7 -60.63 16.10 20.59
C GLY A 7 -60.16 17.52 20.16
N GLN A 8 -60.51 17.92 18.92
CA GLN A 8 -60.49 19.29 18.32
C GLN A 8 -59.15 20.00 17.96
N SER A 9 -58.99 20.22 16.64
CA SER A 9 -58.75 21.50 15.93
C SER A 9 -57.62 22.48 16.30
N ILE A 10 -56.68 22.61 15.34
CA ILE A 10 -56.10 23.84 14.74
C ILE A 10 -55.94 25.11 15.62
N ILE A 11 -54.69 25.53 15.82
CA ILE A 11 -54.27 26.94 15.95
C ILE A 11 -53.02 27.15 15.08
N VAL A 12 -52.88 28.33 14.46
CA VAL A 12 -51.67 28.80 13.76
C VAL A 12 -51.26 30.14 14.38
N LEU A 13 -49.97 30.27 14.75
CA LEU A 13 -49.17 31.49 14.97
C LEU A 13 -47.79 31.00 15.45
N SER A 14 -46.72 31.02 14.64
CA SER A 14 -45.89 32.18 14.26
C SER A 14 -45.03 32.72 15.41
N LEU A 15 -43.72 32.49 15.36
CA LEU A 15 -42.73 33.29 16.08
C LEU A 15 -41.44 33.50 15.25
N ILE A 16 -41.35 34.71 14.69
CA ILE A 16 -40.15 35.54 14.46
C ILE A 16 -38.77 34.83 14.49
N VAL A 17 -38.07 34.87 13.35
CA VAL A 17 -36.61 34.99 13.28
C VAL A 17 -36.27 36.40 12.78
N VAL A 18 -35.25 37.04 13.34
CA VAL A 18 -34.91 38.45 13.07
C VAL A 18 -33.92 38.54 11.91
N LEU A 19 -34.31 39.20 10.81
CA LEU A 19 -33.43 39.55 9.69
C LEU A 19 -32.55 40.75 10.06
N LEU A 20 -31.43 40.48 10.75
CA LEU A 20 -30.35 41.45 10.92
C LEU A 20 -29.65 41.65 9.56
N HIS A 21 -29.79 42.85 8.99
CA HIS A 21 -29.11 43.21 7.74
C HIS A 21 -27.65 43.57 8.03
N VAL A 22 -26.73 42.79 7.47
CA VAL A 22 -25.34 43.22 7.28
C VAL A 22 -25.14 43.44 5.78
N GLN A 23 -25.04 44.69 5.36
CA GLN A 23 -24.58 45.03 4.01
C GLN A 23 -23.05 45.13 4.02
N VAL A 24 -22.39 44.20 3.33
CA VAL A 24 -21.04 44.42 2.77
C VAL A 24 -21.17 44.29 1.25
N GLY A 25 -20.44 45.12 0.50
CA GLY A 25 -20.70 45.35 -0.92
C GLY A 25 -20.15 44.25 -1.83
N VAL A 26 -20.97 43.76 -2.75
CA VAL A 26 -20.52 42.88 -3.84
C VAL A 26 -19.73 43.70 -4.87
N SER A 27 -18.42 43.46 -4.98
CA SER A 27 -17.66 43.74 -6.20
C SER A 27 -17.85 42.60 -7.20
N SER A 28 -17.98 42.92 -8.48
CA SER A 28 -18.36 41.94 -9.51
C SER A 28 -17.20 41.11 -10.05
N THR A 29 -17.16 39.83 -9.67
CA THR A 29 -16.68 38.73 -10.51
C THR A 29 -17.83 37.76 -10.75
N THR A 30 -17.87 37.10 -11.92
CA THR A 30 -18.97 36.22 -12.33
C THR A 30 -18.48 34.80 -12.47
N GLU A 31 -18.73 33.97 -11.47
CA GLU A 31 -18.56 32.52 -11.57
C GLU A 31 -19.87 31.83 -11.96
N PRO A 32 -19.81 30.71 -12.71
CA PRO A 32 -21.00 29.97 -13.11
C PRO A 32 -21.59 29.22 -11.91
N LEU A 33 -22.92 29.27 -11.78
CA LEU A 33 -23.62 28.63 -10.66
C LEU A 33 -23.58 27.09 -10.79
N VAL A 34 -22.70 26.44 -10.03
CA VAL A 34 -22.63 24.97 -9.96
C VAL A 34 -23.95 24.43 -9.40
N LEU A 35 -24.66 23.64 -10.20
CA LEU A 35 -25.95 23.05 -9.81
C LEU A 35 -25.73 21.68 -9.16
N ALA A 36 -25.03 21.69 -8.01
CA ALA A 36 -24.73 20.50 -7.24
C ALA A 36 -26.02 19.82 -6.75
N THR A 37 -26.23 18.56 -7.12
CA THR A 37 -27.30 17.72 -6.56
C THR A 37 -26.85 17.18 -5.21
N SER A 38 -27.22 17.89 -4.14
CA SER A 38 -26.89 17.53 -2.76
C SER A 38 -27.35 16.11 -2.39
N ILE A 39 -26.39 15.26 -2.01
CA ILE A 39 -26.63 14.04 -1.24
C ILE A 39 -26.49 14.41 0.25
N SER A 40 -27.32 13.84 1.12
CA SER A 40 -27.43 14.24 2.53
C SER A 40 -26.31 13.70 3.41
N GLU A 41 -25.79 14.55 4.30
CA GLU A 41 -24.82 14.20 5.35
C GLU A 41 -25.27 13.00 6.20
N ALA A 42 -24.53 11.90 6.10
CA ALA A 42 -24.63 10.73 6.97
C ALA A 42 -23.32 9.94 6.90
N GLN A 43 -22.25 10.49 7.50
CA GLN A 43 -20.94 9.83 7.57
C GLN A 43 -21.04 8.46 8.27
N ILE A 44 -20.33 7.47 7.74
CA ILE A 44 -20.19 6.12 8.32
C ILE A 44 -18.70 5.78 8.30
N SER A 45 -18.00 6.04 9.41
CA SER A 45 -16.62 5.63 9.64
C SER A 45 -16.53 4.16 10.09
N ASN A 46 -15.40 3.50 9.81
CA ASN A 46 -15.07 2.15 10.28
C ASN A 46 -13.55 2.05 10.59
N GLY A 47 -13.09 2.72 11.65
CA GLY A 47 -11.66 3.01 11.84
C GLY A 47 -11.27 4.32 11.15
N ASN A 48 -9.98 4.53 10.91
CA ASN A 48 -9.36 5.77 10.42
C ASN A 48 -9.62 6.02 8.91
N VAL A 49 -10.80 5.63 8.40
CA VAL A 49 -11.17 5.72 6.98
C VAL A 49 -12.64 6.17 6.80
N ILE A 50 -12.86 7.17 5.95
CA ILE A 50 -14.15 7.90 5.75
C ILE A 50 -14.52 7.99 4.25
N ALA A 51 -15.72 8.50 3.86
CA ALA A 51 -16.29 8.29 2.50
C ALA A 51 -17.23 9.39 1.88
N THR A 52 -17.50 9.37 0.55
CA THR A 52 -18.65 10.09 -0.09
C THR A 52 -19.42 9.45 -1.30
N GLY A 53 -19.11 9.75 -2.59
CA GLY A 53 -20.05 9.71 -3.76
C GLY A 53 -19.80 8.70 -4.93
N ASN A 54 -20.72 8.63 -5.93
CA ASN A 54 -20.98 7.41 -6.75
C ASN A 54 -21.52 7.56 -8.25
N TRP A 55 -21.40 6.55 -9.16
CA TRP A 55 -22.03 6.33 -10.50
C TRP A 55 -22.45 4.86 -10.72
N THR A 56 -23.48 4.65 -11.55
CA THR A 56 -24.26 3.39 -11.64
C THR A 56 -24.55 2.87 -13.07
N PHE A 57 -23.88 3.41 -14.10
CA PHE A 57 -24.30 3.33 -15.52
C PHE A 57 -24.58 1.92 -16.08
N GLY A 58 -23.57 1.04 -16.15
CA GLY A 58 -23.70 -0.27 -16.76
C GLY A 58 -22.57 -1.21 -16.34
N PRO A 59 -22.29 -2.23 -17.15
CA PRO A 59 -21.22 -3.19 -16.82
C PRO A 59 -19.72 -2.59 -16.89
N CYS A 60 -18.56 -3.26 -17.09
CA CYS A 60 -17.38 -2.78 -17.93
C CYS A 60 -16.19 -3.74 -18.20
N GLN A 61 -15.54 -3.65 -19.37
CA GLN A 61 -14.13 -4.03 -19.56
C GLN A 61 -13.26 -2.86 -20.11
N ALA A 62 -13.69 -1.69 -20.65
CA ALA A 62 -12.82 -0.89 -21.59
C ALA A 62 -12.43 0.56 -21.41
N ILE A 63 -11.30 0.96 -22.10
CA ILE A 63 -10.69 2.26 -22.43
C ILE A 63 -9.46 2.42 -23.50
N PHE A 64 -9.34 3.39 -24.44
CA PHE A 64 -8.19 3.76 -25.35
C PHE A 64 -8.31 5.24 -25.85
N VAL A 65 -7.23 6.07 -25.80
CA VAL A 65 -7.21 7.58 -25.85
C VAL A 65 -6.54 8.31 -27.05
N ASP A 66 -6.52 9.70 -27.13
CA ASP A 66 -6.09 10.68 -28.22
C ASP A 66 -6.07 12.26 -27.68
N ASP A 67 -5.40 13.40 -28.18
CA ASP A 67 -5.40 14.99 -27.93
C ASP A 67 -6.49 16.21 -28.42
N ASP A 68 -7.31 16.31 -29.57
CA ASP A 68 -8.81 16.65 -29.87
C ASP A 68 -9.92 15.66 -30.61
N LEU A 69 -9.76 14.33 -31.00
CA LEU A 69 -10.48 13.08 -31.51
C LEU A 69 -10.59 11.64 -30.63
N ALA A 70 -11.51 11.21 -29.67
CA ALA A 70 -11.52 10.13 -28.57
C ALA A 70 -12.58 8.94 -28.38
N TYR A 71 -12.33 7.77 -27.66
CA TYR A 71 -13.14 6.47 -27.66
C TYR A 71 -13.43 5.38 -26.49
N ILE A 72 -14.75 5.13 -26.11
CA ILE A 72 -15.94 4.25 -25.50
C ILE A 72 -16.92 3.44 -26.40
N GLY A 73 -17.06 2.17 -26.09
CA GLY A 73 -18.22 1.36 -26.36
C GLY A 73 -18.82 0.88 -25.06
N ASN A 74 -20.12 0.67 -25.04
CA ASN A 74 -20.91 0.65 -23.83
C ASN A 74 -21.97 -0.44 -23.90
N GLY A 75 -21.94 -1.42 -23.00
CA GLY A 75 -22.97 -2.44 -22.75
C GLY A 75 -23.40 -3.37 -23.89
N ARG A 76 -23.73 -2.85 -25.08
CA ARG A 76 -23.99 -3.45 -26.40
C ARG A 76 -23.68 -2.50 -27.58
N HIS A 77 -22.86 -1.46 -27.42
CA HIS A 77 -22.82 -0.29 -28.31
C HIS A 77 -21.43 0.29 -28.50
N MET A 78 -21.20 0.95 -29.63
CA MET A 78 -20.24 2.06 -29.74
C MET A 78 -20.98 3.31 -29.32
N GLU A 79 -20.32 4.24 -28.65
CA GLU A 79 -20.77 5.64 -28.54
C GLU A 79 -19.85 6.52 -29.46
N ILE A 80 -19.67 7.84 -29.32
CA ILE A 80 -18.40 8.64 -29.50
C ILE A 80 -18.49 9.74 -28.41
N LEU A 81 -17.40 10.24 -27.81
CA LEU A 81 -17.34 11.14 -26.64
C LEU A 81 -16.04 12.00 -26.79
N ASN A 82 -15.87 13.06 -25.99
CA ASN A 82 -14.87 14.14 -26.12
C ASN A 82 -14.11 14.42 -24.79
N ILE A 83 -12.76 14.38 -24.78
CA ILE A 83 -11.87 14.54 -23.60
C ILE A 83 -10.97 15.78 -23.67
N SER A 84 -11.09 16.67 -24.67
CA SER A 84 -10.08 17.74 -24.85
C SER A 84 -10.09 18.80 -23.74
N ASN A 85 -11.08 18.75 -22.84
CA ASN A 85 -10.80 18.99 -21.42
C ASN A 85 -10.78 17.64 -20.65
N PRO A 86 -9.60 17.19 -20.18
CA PRO A 86 -9.44 16.13 -19.19
C PRO A 86 -10.62 16.05 -18.19
N SER A 87 -10.72 17.01 -17.29
CA SER A 87 -11.68 17.05 -16.19
C SER A 87 -13.18 17.11 -16.57
N LEU A 88 -13.54 17.34 -17.85
CA LEU A 88 -14.94 17.60 -18.23
C LEU A 88 -15.28 17.27 -19.70
N PRO A 89 -15.90 16.09 -19.96
CA PRO A 89 -16.20 15.60 -21.31
C PRO A 89 -17.58 15.87 -21.87
N ILE A 90 -17.75 15.49 -23.14
CA ILE A 90 -18.98 15.70 -23.92
C ILE A 90 -19.31 14.51 -24.82
N HIS A 91 -20.52 13.96 -24.79
CA HIS A 91 -20.89 12.83 -25.65
C HIS A 91 -21.16 13.25 -27.11
N VAL A 92 -20.52 12.56 -28.06
CA VAL A 92 -20.43 12.85 -29.51
C VAL A 92 -21.33 11.93 -30.38
N SER A 93 -21.22 10.60 -30.38
CA SER A 93 -22.05 9.73 -31.28
C SER A 93 -22.31 8.27 -30.83
N SER A 94 -22.58 7.32 -31.74
CA SER A 94 -22.75 5.87 -31.46
C SER A 94 -22.95 5.02 -32.74
N VAL A 95 -22.62 3.73 -32.66
CA VAL A 95 -22.92 2.71 -33.70
C VAL A 95 -23.06 1.28 -33.13
N PHE A 96 -23.92 0.47 -33.73
CA PHE A 96 -24.22 -0.90 -33.28
C PHE A 96 -23.66 -1.95 -34.24
N LEU A 97 -23.04 -2.99 -33.67
CA LEU A 97 -22.03 -3.79 -34.37
C LEU A 97 -22.20 -5.31 -34.16
N GLY A 98 -22.73 -5.74 -33.01
CA GLY A 98 -23.54 -6.96 -32.90
C GLY A 98 -23.23 -7.89 -31.73
N TYR A 99 -21.95 -8.22 -31.56
CA TYR A 99 -21.49 -9.32 -30.71
C TYR A 99 -21.13 -8.85 -29.30
N ILE A 100 -20.49 -9.72 -28.50
CA ILE A 100 -19.87 -9.33 -27.22
C ILE A 100 -18.73 -8.33 -27.53
N VAL A 101 -17.85 -7.87 -26.63
CA VAL A 101 -16.91 -6.82 -27.07
C VAL A 101 -15.51 -6.83 -26.41
N GLU A 102 -14.59 -7.58 -27.02
CA GLU A 102 -13.20 -7.98 -26.70
C GLU A 102 -11.89 -7.74 -27.72
N GLY A 103 -11.62 -6.69 -28.62
CA GLY A 103 -10.44 -5.73 -29.05
C GLY A 103 -10.47 -4.49 -30.08
N ILE A 104 -9.90 -3.27 -29.78
CA ILE A 104 -10.13 -1.95 -30.51
C ILE A 104 -8.99 -0.91 -30.69
N TYR A 105 -8.63 -0.55 -31.92
CA TYR A 105 -7.35 0.09 -32.25
C TYR A 105 -7.45 0.74 -33.74
N ALA A 106 -6.93 1.97 -34.02
CA ALA A 106 -7.12 2.99 -35.16
C ALA A 106 -6.30 4.40 -35.45
N GLU A 107 -5.20 4.57 -36.24
CA GLU A 107 -4.29 5.78 -36.49
C GLU A 107 -4.28 6.34 -37.95
N GLY A 108 -4.83 7.51 -38.32
CA GLY A 108 -5.46 7.81 -39.64
C GLY A 108 -6.93 8.32 -39.70
N HIS A 109 -7.89 7.56 -40.32
CA HIS A 109 -9.38 7.68 -40.55
C HIS A 109 -10.40 6.46 -40.39
N TYR A 110 -10.05 5.21 -40.08
CA TYR A 110 -10.91 4.02 -39.77
C TYR A 110 -10.94 3.71 -38.24
N VAL A 111 -11.52 2.59 -37.79
CA VAL A 111 -11.15 1.77 -36.59
C VAL A 111 -11.42 0.33 -36.94
N TYR A 112 -10.53 -0.61 -36.62
CA TYR A 112 -10.87 -2.00 -36.85
C TYR A 112 -11.23 -2.76 -35.57
N ALA A 113 -11.58 -4.05 -35.66
CA ALA A 113 -12.37 -4.79 -34.68
C ALA A 113 -11.90 -6.17 -34.25
N ALA A 114 -12.81 -6.84 -33.50
CA ALA A 114 -12.62 -8.04 -32.69
C ALA A 114 -13.76 -9.15 -32.47
N CYS A 115 -14.98 -9.04 -32.99
CA CYS A 115 -16.17 -9.99 -32.99
C CYS A 115 -16.55 -11.29 -32.14
N ARG A 116 -15.78 -11.98 -31.25
CA ARG A 116 -16.00 -13.37 -30.63
C ARG A 116 -16.42 -14.59 -31.45
N LEU A 117 -17.45 -14.46 -32.26
CA LEU A 117 -17.93 -15.52 -33.16
C LEU A 117 -18.26 -14.92 -34.54
N GLY A 118 -17.87 -13.67 -34.78
CA GLY A 118 -18.24 -12.84 -35.91
C GLY A 118 -17.10 -12.49 -36.86
N GLY A 119 -15.84 -12.58 -36.45
CA GLY A 119 -14.67 -12.40 -37.32
C GLY A 119 -14.15 -10.97 -37.54
N LEU A 120 -12.88 -10.80 -37.94
CA LEU A 120 -12.22 -9.54 -38.32
C LEU A 120 -13.08 -8.48 -38.96
N GLN A 121 -13.67 -7.55 -38.23
CA GLN A 121 -14.37 -6.41 -38.82
C GLN A 121 -13.70 -5.05 -38.64
N ILE A 122 -14.25 -4.06 -39.35
CA ILE A 122 -13.58 -2.82 -39.72
C ILE A 122 -14.60 -1.68 -39.83
N ILE A 123 -14.32 -0.45 -39.40
CA ILE A 123 -15.17 0.76 -39.52
C ILE A 123 -14.44 1.89 -40.24
N ASP A 124 -15.11 2.63 -41.11
CA ASP A 124 -14.73 3.98 -41.53
C ASP A 124 -15.36 5.03 -40.62
N ILE A 125 -14.50 5.86 -40.04
CA ILE A 125 -14.86 6.97 -39.17
C ILE A 125 -14.11 8.26 -39.53
N THR A 126 -13.86 8.44 -40.83
CA THR A 126 -13.59 9.76 -41.43
C THR A 126 -14.70 10.79 -41.13
N ASN A 127 -15.82 10.34 -40.54
CA ASN A 127 -16.76 11.16 -39.80
C ASN A 127 -17.31 10.40 -38.58
N THR A 128 -16.89 10.82 -37.41
CA THR A 128 -17.23 10.34 -36.06
C THR A 128 -18.49 10.91 -35.44
N LEU A 129 -19.13 11.88 -36.07
CA LEU A 129 -20.54 12.13 -35.82
C LEU A 129 -21.41 11.06 -36.50
N VAL A 130 -20.86 10.28 -37.45
CA VAL A 130 -21.59 9.26 -38.23
C VAL A 130 -20.74 7.99 -38.54
N PRO A 131 -20.28 7.26 -37.52
CA PRO A 131 -19.35 6.14 -37.69
C PRO A 131 -19.93 4.88 -38.38
N ARG A 132 -19.15 4.15 -39.22
CA ARG A 132 -19.70 3.17 -40.20
C ARG A 132 -18.87 1.89 -40.45
N ARG A 133 -19.33 0.71 -40.01
CA ARG A 133 -18.66 -0.57 -40.32
C ARG A 133 -18.52 -0.78 -41.83
N ILE A 134 -17.31 -0.98 -42.36
CA ILE A 134 -17.01 -1.14 -43.79
C ILE A 134 -16.75 -2.58 -44.25
N SER A 135 -16.09 -3.43 -43.44
CA SER A 135 -15.57 -4.73 -43.92
C SER A 135 -15.54 -5.80 -42.81
N HIS A 136 -15.41 -7.07 -43.22
CA HIS A 136 -14.99 -8.14 -42.30
C HIS A 136 -14.31 -9.38 -42.94
N PHE A 137 -13.86 -10.33 -42.11
CA PHE A 137 -13.40 -11.70 -42.34
C PHE A 137 -13.74 -12.58 -41.10
N VAL A 138 -13.37 -13.86 -40.97
CA VAL A 138 -13.71 -14.76 -39.82
C VAL A 138 -12.60 -15.77 -39.43
N THR A 139 -12.51 -16.13 -38.15
CA THR A 139 -11.51 -17.05 -37.57
C THR A 139 -12.13 -18.35 -37.03
N PRO A 140 -11.38 -19.46 -36.82
CA PRO A 140 -11.93 -20.80 -36.64
C PRO A 140 -12.70 -21.02 -35.33
N ALA A 141 -12.43 -20.24 -34.27
CA ALA A 141 -12.98 -20.30 -32.89
C ALA A 141 -12.25 -19.22 -31.81
N TRP A 142 -12.98 -17.91 -30.00
CA TRP A 142 -12.73 -17.40 -28.53
C TRP A 142 -11.35 -17.29 -27.76
N ALA A 143 -10.98 -16.13 -27.20
CA ALA A 143 -10.32 -15.01 -27.88
C ALA A 143 -10.01 -13.78 -26.90
N LEU A 144 -9.28 -12.65 -27.19
CA LEU A 144 -9.14 -11.30 -26.51
C LEU A 144 -8.10 -10.23 -27.04
N GLY A 145 -7.22 -10.41 -28.08
CA GLY A 145 -5.98 -9.63 -28.46
C GLY A 145 -5.63 -9.03 -29.91
N VAL A 146 -5.08 -7.83 -29.92
CA VAL A 146 -4.58 -6.95 -30.97
C VAL A 146 -3.49 -6.05 -30.40
N TYR A 147 -2.27 -6.31 -30.81
CA TYR A 147 -1.21 -5.37 -30.87
C TYR A 147 -0.55 -5.39 -32.25
N VAL A 148 -0.41 -4.23 -32.94
CA VAL A 148 0.03 -4.04 -34.34
C VAL A 148 1.02 -2.93 -34.59
N GLU A 149 1.61 -3.04 -35.75
CA GLU A 149 2.93 -2.55 -35.91
C GLU A 149 3.16 -2.23 -37.39
N SER A 150 2.47 -1.25 -37.95
CA SER A 150 2.46 -0.99 -39.42
C SER A 150 1.33 -1.90 -40.24
N GLU A 151 1.26 -3.68 -41.69
CA GLU A 151 0.51 -4.73 -42.48
C GLU A 151 0.65 -6.15 -41.91
N VAL A 152 1.51 -6.45 -40.90
CA VAL A 152 1.45 -7.62 -39.97
C VAL A 152 0.97 -7.57 -38.47
N ALA A 153 0.23 -8.61 -38.13
CA ALA A 153 -0.70 -8.88 -37.04
C ALA A 153 -0.34 -10.24 -36.44
N TYR A 154 -0.97 -10.57 -35.33
CA TYR A 154 -0.67 -11.65 -34.44
C TYR A 154 -1.99 -11.97 -33.67
N VAL A 155 -2.57 -13.20 -33.62
CA VAL A 155 -3.98 -13.41 -33.10
C VAL A 155 -4.29 -14.82 -32.49
N THR A 156 -4.63 -14.98 -31.16
CA THR A 156 -5.07 -16.14 -30.23
C THR A 156 -6.45 -16.78 -30.10
N ILE A 157 -6.42 -18.08 -30.03
CA ILE A 157 -7.47 -18.97 -29.67
C ILE A 157 -7.19 -19.63 -28.35
N SER A 158 -8.26 -19.81 -27.60
CA SER A 158 -8.36 -20.97 -26.75
C SER A 158 -8.04 -22.27 -27.50
N TYR A 159 -6.95 -22.94 -27.12
CA TYR A 159 -6.58 -24.32 -27.50
C TYR A 159 -5.75 -24.42 -28.83
N ARG A 160 -4.42 -24.18 -28.70
CA ARG A 160 -3.23 -23.84 -29.57
C ARG A 160 -3.06 -22.35 -30.00
N GLY A 161 -1.81 -21.87 -30.39
CA GLY A 161 -1.02 -20.51 -30.38
C GLY A 161 -0.69 -19.19 -31.28
N LEU A 162 -0.81 -18.85 -32.61
CA LEU A 162 -0.43 -17.61 -33.40
C LEU A 162 -0.61 -17.57 -34.94
N VAL A 163 -1.68 -16.99 -35.47
CA VAL A 163 -1.62 -16.61 -36.90
C VAL A 163 -1.24 -15.15 -37.06
N LEU A 164 -1.06 -14.78 -38.33
CA LEU A 164 -0.71 -13.52 -38.97
C LEU A 164 -1.42 -13.44 -40.34
N VAL A 165 -2.19 -12.39 -40.71
CA VAL A 165 -2.96 -12.26 -41.99
C VAL A 165 -3.16 -10.83 -42.62
N ASN A 166 -2.32 -10.43 -43.60
CA ASN A 166 -2.18 -9.12 -44.30
C ASN A 166 -3.48 -8.41 -44.78
N VAL A 167 -3.41 -7.13 -45.18
CA VAL A 167 -4.45 -6.08 -45.00
C VAL A 167 -4.12 -4.68 -45.53
N SER A 168 -3.05 -4.52 -46.29
CA SER A 168 -2.75 -3.23 -46.94
C SER A 168 -3.97 -2.66 -47.71
N ASP A 169 -4.97 -3.50 -47.97
CA ASP A 169 -6.38 -3.12 -48.12
C ASP A 169 -7.23 -3.30 -46.83
N PRO A 170 -7.61 -2.21 -46.13
CA PRO A 170 -8.58 -2.17 -45.04
C PRO A 170 -9.99 -2.68 -45.39
N ALA A 171 -10.28 -3.02 -46.65
CA ALA A 171 -11.49 -3.70 -47.07
C ALA A 171 -11.32 -5.22 -47.28
N ALA A 172 -10.09 -5.74 -47.32
CA ALA A 172 -9.78 -7.10 -47.80
C ALA A 172 -8.55 -7.79 -47.13
N PRO A 173 -8.69 -8.29 -45.89
CA PRO A 173 -7.69 -9.08 -45.16
C PRO A 173 -7.37 -10.52 -45.70
N VAL A 174 -6.10 -11.01 -45.66
CA VAL A 174 -5.50 -12.22 -46.35
C VAL A 174 -4.27 -12.91 -45.67
N GLU A 175 -4.18 -14.25 -45.63
CA GLU A 175 -3.53 -15.07 -44.55
C GLU A 175 -2.06 -15.55 -44.65
N ILE A 176 -1.37 -15.82 -43.50
CA ILE A 176 0.11 -16.03 -43.44
C ILE A 176 0.73 -17.23 -42.61
N SER A 177 0.81 -17.31 -41.25
CA SER A 177 1.73 -18.30 -40.52
C SER A 177 1.16 -19.16 -39.33
N GLN A 178 1.78 -20.31 -38.90
CA GLN A 178 1.18 -21.36 -37.99
C GLN A 178 2.16 -22.37 -37.19
N CYS A 179 1.84 -22.92 -35.97
CA CYS A 179 2.62 -23.89 -35.06
C CYS A 179 2.04 -24.36 -33.64
N ASP A 180 1.67 -25.62 -33.42
CA ASP A 180 0.75 -26.03 -32.31
C ASP A 180 1.34 -26.30 -30.88
N THR A 181 0.46 -26.36 -29.84
CA THR A 181 0.71 -26.69 -28.38
C THR A 181 -0.21 -27.81 -27.88
N SER A 182 -0.08 -28.16 -26.61
CA SER A 182 -0.92 -29.03 -25.79
C SER A 182 -2.07 -28.42 -24.94
N GLY A 183 -2.21 -27.10 -24.74
CA GLY A 183 -3.06 -26.55 -23.65
C GLY A 183 -4.19 -25.60 -24.07
N LYS A 184 -4.40 -24.53 -23.28
CA LYS A 184 -5.08 -23.26 -23.61
C LYS A 184 -4.20 -22.14 -23.06
N LEU A 185 -3.48 -21.35 -23.84
CA LEU A 185 -2.60 -20.37 -23.19
C LEU A 185 -3.47 -19.34 -22.54
N THR A 186 -2.86 -18.56 -21.67
CA THR A 186 -3.48 -17.56 -20.86
C THR A 186 -2.50 -16.36 -20.63
N ASP A 187 -1.38 -16.19 -21.38
CA ASP A 187 -0.52 -14.95 -21.43
C ASP A 187 0.51 -14.87 -22.63
N ALA A 188 1.35 -13.81 -22.74
CA ALA A 188 2.62 -13.52 -23.47
C ALA A 188 3.22 -12.16 -23.16
N VAL A 189 4.49 -11.89 -22.72
CA VAL A 189 4.78 -10.49 -22.24
C VAL A 189 6.13 -9.82 -22.57
N VAL A 190 6.14 -8.96 -23.59
CA VAL A 190 7.13 -9.00 -24.64
C VAL A 190 7.96 -7.75 -24.83
N VAL A 191 9.24 -8.04 -24.90
CA VAL A 191 10.44 -7.23 -24.77
C VAL A 191 11.56 -7.83 -25.66
N ASN A 192 11.96 -7.19 -26.75
CA ASN A 192 12.64 -7.86 -27.89
C ASN A 192 11.78 -9.02 -28.45
N ASP A 193 12.31 -9.75 -29.44
CA ASP A 193 11.85 -11.09 -29.83
C ASP A 193 12.17 -12.21 -28.80
N TYR A 194 12.47 -11.83 -27.56
CA TYR A 194 13.09 -12.66 -26.53
C TYR A 194 12.08 -13.61 -25.81
N VAL A 195 11.07 -14.24 -26.43
CA VAL A 195 9.72 -14.62 -25.87
C VAL A 195 9.44 -15.89 -25.06
N TYR A 196 8.46 -15.94 -24.13
CA TYR A 196 8.38 -16.93 -23.00
C TYR A 196 6.99 -17.59 -22.57
N ALA A 197 6.07 -18.17 -23.36
CA ALA A 197 4.95 -19.10 -22.93
C ALA A 197 3.99 -19.08 -21.69
N SER A 198 2.60 -19.02 -21.64
CA SER A 198 1.50 -18.99 -20.53
C SER A 198 0.19 -19.87 -20.54
N ASP A 199 -0.34 -20.75 -19.63
CA ASP A 199 -1.52 -21.69 -19.93
C ASP A 199 -2.40 -22.31 -18.82
N GLU A 200 -3.70 -22.48 -19.14
CA GLU A 200 -4.79 -23.19 -18.43
C GLU A 200 -4.46 -24.62 -17.92
N TYR A 201 -3.33 -25.21 -18.32
CA TYR A 201 -2.89 -26.54 -17.89
C TYR A 201 -1.48 -26.59 -17.27
N GLY A 202 -0.86 -25.44 -16.95
CA GLY A 202 0.07 -25.35 -15.81
C GLY A 202 1.47 -24.79 -15.99
N GLY A 203 1.67 -23.51 -16.21
CA GLY A 203 2.96 -22.85 -16.14
C GLY A 203 4.05 -22.74 -17.22
N VAL A 204 4.31 -23.51 -18.30
CA VAL A 204 5.31 -23.17 -19.38
C VAL A 204 5.60 -23.94 -20.68
N ARG A 205 6.04 -23.20 -21.73
CA ARG A 205 6.79 -23.47 -23.00
C ARG A 205 7.40 -22.15 -23.59
N VAL A 206 8.71 -21.87 -23.70
CA VAL A 206 9.25 -20.55 -24.22
C VAL A 206 9.18 -20.37 -25.72
N PHE A 207 9.02 -19.12 -26.20
CA PHE A 207 8.89 -18.74 -27.61
C PHE A 207 9.94 -17.81 -28.32
N ASP A 208 10.55 -18.24 -29.42
CA ASP A 208 11.58 -17.53 -30.19
C ASP A 208 11.04 -16.90 -31.48
N VAL A 209 10.20 -15.89 -31.26
CA VAL A 209 9.17 -15.31 -32.16
C VAL A 209 9.60 -14.64 -33.43
N SER A 210 10.65 -15.08 -34.12
CA SER A 210 11.19 -14.17 -35.13
C SER A 210 11.63 -14.61 -36.51
N VAL A 211 11.38 -15.83 -36.98
CA VAL A 211 11.05 -15.96 -38.43
C VAL A 211 9.54 -16.01 -38.56
N LYS A 212 8.90 -15.05 -39.26
CA LYS A 212 7.43 -14.90 -39.28
C LYS A 212 6.80 -16.16 -39.84
N GLU A 213 7.49 -16.78 -40.77
CA GLU A 213 7.11 -17.97 -41.48
C GLU A 213 7.60 -19.27 -40.81
N SER A 214 8.31 -19.22 -39.67
CA SER A 214 8.92 -20.41 -39.02
C SER A 214 8.98 -20.38 -37.48
N PRO A 215 7.81 -20.40 -36.81
CA PRO A 215 7.68 -20.76 -35.39
C PRO A 215 8.21 -22.17 -34.99
N ILE A 216 8.71 -22.34 -33.74
CA ILE A 216 9.33 -23.56 -33.13
C ILE A 216 8.95 -23.64 -31.59
N GLU A 217 9.58 -24.52 -30.77
CA GLU A 217 9.69 -24.46 -29.28
C GLU A 217 11.04 -25.09 -28.83
N ILE A 218 11.70 -24.67 -27.73
CA ILE A 218 12.83 -25.47 -27.15
C ILE A 218 12.67 -25.93 -25.68
N GLY A 219 11.51 -25.77 -25.00
CA GLY A 219 11.28 -26.25 -23.63
C GLY A 219 10.66 -25.30 -22.58
N TYR A 220 10.73 -25.75 -21.31
CA TYR A 220 9.82 -25.37 -20.24
C TYR A 220 10.32 -25.77 -18.81
N CYS A 221 9.50 -25.82 -17.71
CA CYS A 221 9.68 -26.77 -16.56
C CYS A 221 8.45 -26.93 -15.56
N ASP A 222 7.80 -28.12 -15.34
CA ASP A 222 6.34 -28.31 -14.96
C ASP A 222 5.75 -28.48 -13.50
N THR A 223 4.62 -29.22 -13.36
CA THR A 223 3.46 -28.82 -12.53
C THR A 223 2.43 -29.91 -12.12
N GLU A 224 1.24 -29.95 -12.75
CA GLU A 224 -0.11 -29.85 -12.14
C GLU A 224 -0.45 -28.41 -11.62
N GLU A 225 -0.81 -27.49 -12.54
CA GLU A 225 -1.25 -26.07 -12.35
C GLU A 225 -2.20 -25.66 -13.53
N TRP A 226 -2.81 -24.47 -13.57
CA TRP A 226 -3.36 -23.76 -14.78
C TRP A 226 -2.58 -22.44 -15.05
N SER A 227 -3.16 -21.36 -15.65
CA SER A 227 -2.61 -19.98 -15.81
C SER A 227 -3.68 -18.96 -16.33
N ILE A 228 -3.53 -17.60 -16.21
CA ILE A 228 -3.78 -16.45 -17.15
C ILE A 228 -2.82 -15.18 -17.00
N GLY A 229 -1.60 -15.18 -16.38
CA GLY A 229 -0.59 -14.09 -16.65
C GLY A 229 0.75 -13.89 -15.89
N ILE A 230 1.71 -13.03 -16.39
CA ILE A 230 3.21 -13.00 -16.07
C ILE A 230 4.36 -12.02 -16.73
N ALA A 231 5.35 -11.25 -16.10
CA ALA A 231 6.26 -10.23 -16.77
C ALA A 231 7.78 -9.94 -16.47
N TYR A 232 8.45 -8.93 -17.11
CA TYR A 232 9.93 -8.80 -17.19
C TYR A 232 10.78 -7.84 -16.31
N ALA A 233 11.34 -8.36 -15.23
CA ALA A 233 11.81 -7.50 -14.17
C ALA A 233 13.32 -7.41 -14.16
N GLY A 234 13.90 -6.89 -15.24
CA GLY A 234 15.34 -6.68 -15.35
C GLY A 234 16.21 -7.87 -14.92
N ASN A 235 15.70 -9.11 -15.13
CA ASN A 235 16.43 -10.30 -15.61
C ASN A 235 15.63 -11.63 -15.49
N HIS A 236 14.68 -11.79 -14.58
CA HIS A 236 13.81 -12.98 -14.34
C HIS A 236 12.31 -12.52 -14.37
N VAL A 237 11.30 -13.34 -14.04
CA VAL A 237 9.91 -13.05 -14.46
C VAL A 237 8.87 -12.89 -13.36
N TYR A 238 8.11 -11.77 -13.28
CA TYR A 238 7.23 -11.48 -12.16
C TYR A 238 5.93 -12.32 -11.96
N LEU A 239 5.53 -13.33 -12.80
CA LEU A 239 4.30 -14.23 -12.82
C LEU A 239 2.91 -13.82 -12.20
N ALA A 240 1.78 -14.51 -12.41
CA ALA A 240 0.48 -14.24 -11.71
C ALA A 240 -0.46 -15.42 -11.31
N SER A 241 -0.11 -16.37 -10.42
CA SER A 241 -0.17 -17.83 -10.67
C SER A 241 -1.25 -18.88 -10.25
N GLY A 242 -2.46 -18.55 -9.81
CA GLY A 242 -3.77 -19.31 -9.67
C GLY A 242 -4.33 -20.40 -8.66
N TYR A 243 -3.69 -21.36 -7.96
CA TYR A 243 -4.29 -22.17 -6.83
C TYR A 243 -3.52 -22.36 -5.48
N GLY A 244 -2.17 -22.44 -5.42
CA GLY A 244 -1.42 -21.88 -4.26
C GLY A 244 -0.39 -20.77 -4.59
N GLY A 245 -0.61 -19.52 -4.19
CA GLY A 245 0.31 -18.36 -3.97
C GLY A 245 0.51 -17.06 -4.83
N LEU A 246 1.77 -16.70 -5.02
CA LEU A 246 2.40 -15.73 -5.91
C LEU A 246 3.60 -16.39 -6.60
N HIS A 247 3.55 -17.59 -7.17
CA HIS A 247 4.77 -18.31 -7.58
C HIS A 247 5.87 -17.46 -8.24
N VAL A 248 7.07 -17.28 -7.59
CA VAL A 248 9.91 -17.71 -7.97
C VAL A 248 10.60 -18.72 -8.97
N VAL A 249 11.10 -18.10 -10.03
CA VAL A 249 12.18 -18.55 -10.86
C VAL A 249 12.98 -17.31 -11.23
N ASP A 250 14.10 -17.19 -10.56
CA ASP A 250 15.26 -16.39 -10.99
C ASP A 250 15.82 -16.92 -12.31
N VAL A 251 16.99 -16.45 -12.76
CA VAL A 251 17.92 -17.21 -13.59
C VAL A 251 19.41 -16.60 -13.70
N ASN A 252 20.57 -17.33 -13.73
CA ASN A 252 21.95 -17.21 -14.41
C ASN A 252 22.48 -17.76 -15.88
N VAL A 253 22.15 -18.91 -16.58
CA VAL A 253 22.31 -19.25 -18.09
C VAL A 253 21.06 -19.95 -18.84
N PRO A 254 20.34 -19.54 -19.96
CA PRO A 254 18.85 -19.53 -19.99
C PRO A 254 18.24 -20.93 -20.14
N SER A 255 18.94 -21.91 -20.72
CA SER A 255 18.45 -23.23 -21.19
C SER A 255 17.59 -24.04 -20.20
N SER A 256 17.71 -23.69 -18.93
CA SER A 256 17.41 -24.50 -17.76
C SER A 256 17.16 -23.62 -16.51
N PRO A 257 15.89 -23.39 -16.12
CA PRO A 257 15.15 -24.53 -15.60
C PRO A 257 15.10 -24.86 -14.11
N THR A 258 14.73 -24.02 -13.13
CA THR A 258 14.38 -24.50 -11.75
C THR A 258 13.30 -23.69 -10.99
N LEU A 259 12.20 -24.31 -10.50
CA LEU A 259 11.33 -23.62 -9.51
C LEU A 259 12.13 -23.41 -8.26
N VAL A 260 11.83 -22.32 -7.60
CA VAL A 260 12.54 -21.95 -6.42
C VAL A 260 11.67 -21.36 -5.29
N GLY A 261 10.51 -20.71 -5.47
CA GLY A 261 9.79 -20.10 -4.30
C GLY A 261 8.34 -20.46 -4.01
N HIS A 262 7.82 -19.83 -2.96
CA HIS A 262 6.60 -20.30 -2.32
C HIS A 262 5.91 -19.32 -1.38
N HIS A 263 4.57 -19.28 -1.40
CA HIS A 263 3.60 -18.69 -0.46
C HIS A 263 2.15 -18.85 -0.97
N ASP A 264 1.44 -19.97 -0.71
CA ASP A 264 0.08 -20.39 -1.24
C ASP A 264 -0.99 -19.25 -1.25
N THR A 265 -2.21 -19.15 -1.90
CA THR A 265 -3.00 -17.83 -2.01
C THR A 265 -4.17 -17.46 -1.13
N ILE A 266 -4.34 -16.18 -0.83
CA ILE A 266 -5.56 -15.64 -0.26
C ILE A 266 -6.76 -16.21 -1.03
N GLU A 267 -6.85 -15.92 -2.35
CA GLU A 267 -8.04 -16.12 -3.19
C GLU A 267 -7.64 -16.05 -4.77
N TYR A 268 -8.48 -15.94 -5.83
CA TYR A 268 -8.13 -16.22 -7.29
C TYR A 268 -7.46 -15.15 -8.26
N ALA A 269 -6.23 -14.67 -8.14
CA ALA A 269 -5.24 -14.75 -9.25
C ALA A 269 -4.95 -13.86 -10.55
N SER A 270 -5.68 -12.84 -11.02
CA SER A 270 -5.93 -12.26 -12.36
C SER A 270 -5.22 -11.03 -12.98
N ASP A 271 -4.17 -10.44 -12.44
CA ASP A 271 -3.24 -9.57 -13.16
C ASP A 271 -1.94 -9.46 -12.39
N ILE A 272 -1.06 -8.48 -12.67
CA ILE A 272 -0.11 -7.77 -11.80
C ILE A 272 0.25 -6.46 -12.50
N LYS A 273 0.44 -5.30 -11.85
CA LYS A 273 1.45 -4.34 -12.35
C LYS A 273 2.51 -3.85 -11.33
N VAL A 274 3.59 -3.11 -11.67
CA VAL A 274 4.82 -2.95 -10.80
C VAL A 274 5.70 -1.69 -10.98
N VAL A 275 6.36 -1.21 -9.91
CA VAL A 275 7.48 -0.24 -9.86
C VAL A 275 8.25 -0.27 -8.50
N SER A 276 9.55 0.10 -8.52
CA SER A 276 10.41 0.52 -7.40
C SER A 276 10.90 -0.53 -6.40
N GLY A 277 10.98 -1.81 -6.79
CA GLY A 277 11.47 -2.85 -5.87
C GLY A 277 10.37 -3.45 -5.00
N THR A 278 9.13 -3.28 -5.43
CA THR A 278 7.90 -3.62 -4.73
C THR A 278 6.86 -3.87 -5.84
N ALA A 279 5.97 -4.86 -5.80
CA ALA A 279 5.18 -5.25 -7.00
C ALA A 279 3.73 -5.79 -6.79
N TYR A 280 2.86 -5.74 -7.82
CA TYR A 280 1.40 -5.55 -7.67
C TYR A 280 0.31 -6.24 -8.63
N VAL A 281 0.11 -7.57 -8.60
CA VAL A 281 -1.00 -8.63 -8.92
C VAL A 281 -2.62 -8.66 -8.97
N SER A 282 -3.41 -8.34 -10.03
CA SER A 282 -4.91 -8.59 -10.04
C SER A 282 -5.40 -10.04 -9.83
N GLU A 283 -6.72 -10.30 -9.67
CA GLU A 283 -7.43 -11.53 -9.15
C GLU A 283 -8.95 -11.73 -9.66
N GLY A 284 -9.54 -12.94 -9.78
CA GLY A 284 -10.61 -13.42 -8.84
C GLY A 284 -11.76 -14.36 -9.18
N ASP A 285 -12.56 -14.72 -8.16
CA ASP A 285 -13.62 -15.75 -8.22
C ASP A 285 -14.88 -15.34 -8.97
N PRO A 286 -15.13 -15.81 -10.20
CA PRO A 286 -16.33 -15.46 -10.96
C PRO A 286 -17.66 -15.92 -10.32
N ASN A 287 -17.63 -16.72 -9.23
CA ASN A 287 -18.80 -17.35 -8.63
C ASN A 287 -19.39 -16.57 -7.43
N GLU A 288 -18.62 -16.34 -6.35
CA GLU A 288 -19.01 -15.42 -5.27
C GLU A 288 -18.93 -13.96 -5.74
N GLY A 289 -18.11 -13.71 -6.77
CA GLY A 289 -18.17 -12.52 -7.60
C GLY A 289 -17.22 -11.42 -7.18
N THR A 290 -16.17 -11.79 -6.48
CA THR A 290 -15.64 -10.97 -5.39
C THR A 290 -14.12 -10.98 -5.30
N GLY A 291 -13.54 -9.96 -4.64
CA GLY A 291 -12.10 -9.86 -4.43
C GLY A 291 -11.43 -8.51 -4.13
N ALA A 292 -10.20 -8.22 -4.58
CA ALA A 292 -9.10 -7.80 -3.71
C ALA A 292 -7.65 -7.76 -4.25
N LEU A 293 -6.79 -6.95 -3.65
CA LEU A 293 -5.70 -6.33 -4.34
C LEU A 293 -4.25 -6.72 -3.82
N SER A 294 -3.71 -7.94 -4.06
CA SER A 294 -2.50 -8.58 -3.40
C SER A 294 -1.02 -8.19 -3.72
N THR A 295 -0.32 -7.32 -2.95
CA THR A 295 1.07 -6.80 -3.26
C THR A 295 2.18 -6.99 -2.19
N PHE A 296 3.46 -6.85 -2.63
CA PHE A 296 4.64 -7.43 -1.98
C PHE A 296 5.97 -6.65 -2.08
N ASN A 297 6.82 -6.77 -1.04
CA ASN A 297 8.26 -6.50 -1.07
C ASN A 297 9.00 -7.82 -1.34
N VAL A 298 10.11 -7.65 -2.02
CA VAL A 298 10.54 -8.44 -3.18
C VAL A 298 11.96 -8.03 -3.62
N VAL A 299 12.46 -6.84 -3.19
CA VAL A 299 13.89 -6.44 -3.26
C VAL A 299 14.76 -7.58 -2.77
N SER A 300 14.31 -8.21 -1.68
CA SER A 300 14.91 -9.42 -1.15
C SER A 300 14.59 -10.59 -2.09
N PRO A 301 15.58 -11.17 -2.79
CA PRO A 301 15.29 -12.17 -3.81
C PRO A 301 15.04 -13.56 -3.21
N GLN A 302 15.40 -13.71 -1.92
CA GLN A 302 15.21 -14.90 -1.10
C GLN A 302 14.68 -14.55 0.31
N THR A 303 13.87 -13.48 0.49
CA THR A 303 12.99 -13.25 1.67
C THR A 303 11.65 -12.58 1.26
N PRO A 304 10.47 -12.84 1.90
CA PRO A 304 9.14 -12.58 1.28
C PRO A 304 8.11 -11.78 2.13
N SER A 305 7.20 -11.02 1.49
CA SER A 305 6.58 -9.88 2.21
C SER A 305 5.12 -9.48 1.81
N PRO A 306 4.06 -9.81 2.57
CA PRO A 306 2.62 -9.54 2.29
C PRO A 306 2.08 -8.15 2.63
N LEU A 307 2.77 -7.13 2.19
CA LEU A 307 2.82 -5.78 2.76
C LEU A 307 1.52 -4.96 3.12
N GLY A 308 0.25 -5.42 3.06
CA GLY A 308 -0.97 -4.55 3.26
C GLY A 308 -2.37 -5.10 2.84
N ARG A 309 -3.47 -4.30 2.70
CA ARG A 309 -4.87 -4.88 2.68
C ARG A 309 -6.21 -4.25 2.01
N CYS A 310 -6.29 -3.47 0.91
CA CYS A 310 -7.40 -2.52 0.52
C CYS A 310 -8.91 -2.91 0.13
N ASN A 311 -9.74 -3.80 0.72
CA ASN A 311 -11.07 -4.23 0.13
C ASN A 311 -12.10 -3.25 -0.64
N ILE A 312 -12.85 -3.75 -1.66
CA ILE A 312 -13.21 -2.97 -2.92
C ILE A 312 -14.61 -3.16 -3.61
N ALA A 313 -15.02 -3.49 -4.88
CA ALA A 313 -14.66 -3.93 -6.28
C ALA A 313 -15.47 -5.09 -7.02
N GLY A 314 -14.94 -5.93 -7.97
CA GLY A 314 -15.52 -7.18 -8.59
C GLY A 314 -14.75 -7.86 -9.73
N PRO A 315 -15.28 -8.79 -10.56
CA PRO A 315 -14.49 -9.50 -11.59
C PRO A 315 -13.58 -8.61 -12.45
N GLY A 316 -12.66 -9.11 -13.27
CA GLY A 316 -11.74 -8.25 -14.05
C GLY A 316 -10.29 -8.65 -13.84
N TYR A 317 -9.41 -8.30 -14.78
CA TYR A 317 -8.29 -9.19 -15.10
C TYR A 317 -7.06 -8.47 -15.71
N ASP A 318 -6.80 -7.22 -15.30
CA ASP A 318 -5.58 -6.43 -15.61
C ASP A 318 -5.36 -5.24 -14.63
N ILE A 319 -4.32 -4.37 -14.76
CA ILE A 319 -3.91 -3.10 -14.06
C ILE A 319 -2.96 -2.26 -15.00
N ILE A 320 -2.51 -0.99 -14.78
CA ILE A 320 -1.29 -0.36 -15.46
C ILE A 320 -0.67 0.96 -14.95
N ILE A 321 0.63 0.95 -14.62
CA ILE A 321 1.34 2.07 -13.95
C ILE A 321 1.57 3.31 -14.82
N ASP A 322 1.50 4.50 -14.21
CA ASP A 322 1.83 5.82 -14.73
C ASP A 322 2.28 6.80 -13.64
N GLY A 323 3.58 6.85 -13.34
CA GLY A 323 4.10 7.74 -12.30
C GLY A 323 3.46 7.42 -10.96
N ASN A 324 2.79 8.41 -10.35
CA ASN A 324 1.93 8.16 -9.19
C ASN A 324 0.55 7.56 -9.58
N TYR A 325 0.46 6.69 -10.62
CA TYR A 325 -0.82 6.26 -11.19
C TYR A 325 -1.05 4.83 -11.91
N ALA A 326 -1.59 3.68 -11.37
CA ALA A 326 -2.27 2.61 -12.20
C ALA A 326 -3.74 2.17 -12.08
N TYR A 327 -4.40 2.29 -13.19
CA TYR A 327 -5.82 2.06 -13.39
C TYR A 327 -6.07 0.58 -13.62
N VAL A 328 -7.31 0.11 -13.46
CA VAL A 328 -7.64 -1.32 -13.55
C VAL A 328 -9.02 -1.63 -14.21
N PRO A 329 -9.14 -2.57 -15.15
CA PRO A 329 -10.41 -3.18 -15.61
C PRO A 329 -11.19 -3.83 -14.50
N VAL A 330 -12.53 -3.69 -14.47
CA VAL A 330 -13.32 -4.35 -13.45
C VAL A 330 -14.74 -4.76 -13.91
N ASN A 331 -14.91 -6.05 -14.12
CA ASN A 331 -15.89 -6.80 -14.87
C ASN A 331 -17.30 -6.32 -15.00
N GLU A 332 -18.25 -6.90 -14.30
CA GLU A 332 -19.61 -6.76 -14.81
C GLU A 332 -20.12 -5.34 -14.61
N ARG A 333 -19.29 -4.36 -14.14
CA ARG A 333 -19.66 -3.06 -13.56
C ARG A 333 -18.54 -1.92 -13.48
N GLY A 334 -17.37 -1.86 -14.17
CA GLY A 334 -16.54 -0.59 -14.25
C GLY A 334 -15.01 -0.53 -14.62
N LEU A 335 -14.42 0.69 -14.53
CA LEU A 335 -12.97 1.02 -14.45
C LEU A 335 -12.59 1.38 -13.01
N SER A 336 -11.69 0.61 -12.41
CA SER A 336 -11.01 0.98 -11.17
C SER A 336 -10.06 2.06 -11.59
N ILE A 337 -10.41 3.28 -11.25
CA ILE A 337 -9.41 4.27 -10.97
C ILE A 337 -8.85 3.89 -9.62
N VAL A 338 -7.59 4.11 -9.39
CA VAL A 338 -6.80 3.58 -8.28
C VAL A 338 -5.83 4.83 -8.04
N SER A 339 -5.02 5.07 -6.98
CA SER A 339 -4.20 6.32 -6.67
C SER A 339 -2.78 6.09 -5.95
N ILE A 340 -1.54 6.65 -6.13
CA ILE A 340 -0.35 6.37 -5.22
C ILE A 340 0.43 7.48 -4.53
N VAL A 341 0.90 7.10 -3.33
CA VAL A 341 2.13 7.52 -2.68
C VAL A 341 2.94 6.29 -2.13
N ASN A 342 2.38 5.05 -2.10
CA ASN A 342 2.57 4.12 -0.94
C ASN A 342 2.24 2.52 -1.09
N PRO A 343 3.09 1.49 -0.66
CA PRO A 343 3.15 0.00 -0.08
C PRO A 343 3.41 -0.67 1.50
N VAL A 344 2.85 -0.73 2.83
CA VAL A 344 1.86 -0.26 4.01
C VAL A 344 0.30 0.01 3.96
N ASN A 345 -0.12 1.29 3.89
CA ASN A 345 -1.49 1.84 3.93
C ASN A 345 -2.18 2.14 2.59
N PRO A 346 -3.33 1.53 2.32
CA PRO A 346 -3.80 1.54 0.97
C PRO A 346 -5.30 1.54 0.78
N THR A 347 -5.78 2.44 -0.07
CA THR A 347 -7.14 2.95 0.11
C THR A 347 -7.82 3.23 -1.24
N GLN A 348 -9.14 3.54 -1.30
CA GLN A 348 -9.72 3.96 -2.59
C GLN A 348 -11.05 4.88 -2.64
N VAL A 349 -11.22 5.92 -3.54
CA VAL A 349 -12.37 6.86 -3.93
C VAL A 349 -13.36 6.66 -5.20
N ARG A 350 -13.29 5.76 -6.20
CA ARG A 350 -13.90 5.91 -7.56
C ARG A 350 -14.10 4.66 -8.49
N ASN A 351 -15.35 4.16 -8.63
CA ASN A 351 -15.70 3.21 -9.70
C ASN A 351 -16.03 3.97 -10.94
N HIS A 352 -15.12 4.17 -11.87
CA HIS A 352 -15.54 4.74 -13.12
C HIS A 352 -16.46 3.77 -13.92
N LYS A 353 -17.76 3.77 -13.55
CA LYS A 353 -18.75 2.75 -13.86
C LYS A 353 -19.27 3.00 -15.23
N THR A 354 -18.63 2.26 -16.09
CA THR A 354 -18.68 2.32 -17.51
C THR A 354 -19.70 1.28 -17.98
N ALA A 355 -19.47 0.46 -19.01
CA ALA A 355 -20.47 -0.57 -19.38
C ALA A 355 -19.90 -1.76 -20.18
N GLY A 356 -19.97 -3.04 -19.74
CA GLY A 356 -19.40 -4.34 -20.25
C GLY A 356 -18.87 -5.42 -19.20
N SER A 357 -17.85 -6.28 -19.39
CA SER A 357 -17.60 -7.49 -18.51
C SER A 357 -16.13 -8.04 -18.24
N ALA A 358 -15.13 -7.23 -17.79
CA ALA A 358 -13.70 -7.48 -17.34
C ALA A 358 -12.68 -8.21 -18.26
N TRP A 359 -11.57 -7.55 -18.70
CA TRP A 359 -10.21 -8.03 -19.07
C TRP A 359 -9.14 -6.95 -18.83
N ASP A 360 -8.70 -6.07 -19.75
CA ASP A 360 -7.27 -5.59 -19.81
C ASP A 360 -6.92 -4.07 -20.03
N MET A 361 -5.72 -3.49 -19.71
CA MET A 361 -5.45 -2.02 -19.69
C MET A 361 -4.03 -1.41 -20.03
N SER A 362 -4.02 -0.16 -20.57
CA SER A 362 -2.90 0.81 -20.62
C SER A 362 -3.16 2.19 -19.97
N VAL A 363 -2.13 3.02 -19.74
CA VAL A 363 -2.17 4.46 -19.38
C VAL A 363 -1.13 5.25 -20.15
N ASN A 364 -1.36 6.56 -20.31
CA ASN A 364 -0.37 7.54 -20.73
C ASN A 364 -0.87 8.96 -20.42
N GLY A 365 -0.19 9.61 -19.48
CA GLY A 365 -0.47 10.97 -19.05
C GLY A 365 -1.84 11.09 -18.38
N ASP A 366 -2.56 12.16 -18.68
CA ASP A 366 -3.83 12.50 -18.08
C ASP A 366 -4.96 11.47 -18.27
N PHE A 367 -4.75 10.32 -18.92
CA PHE A 367 -5.84 9.46 -19.41
C PHE A 367 -5.63 7.95 -19.16
N ALA A 368 -6.68 7.21 -18.76
CA ALA A 368 -6.64 5.74 -18.61
C ALA A 368 -6.99 5.03 -19.93
N TYR A 369 -6.72 3.72 -20.05
CA TYR A 369 -6.93 2.95 -21.30
C TYR A 369 -7.35 1.42 -21.19
N ILE A 370 -8.50 0.92 -20.63
CA ILE A 370 -8.90 -0.56 -20.51
C ILE A 370 -9.39 -1.31 -21.84
N ALA A 371 -10.02 -2.51 -21.87
CA ALA A 371 -10.87 -3.01 -23.00
C ALA A 371 -12.07 -4.04 -22.71
N ASN A 372 -13.38 -4.10 -23.26
CA ASN A 372 -14.86 -3.87 -22.83
C ASN A 372 -16.04 -4.93 -22.54
N ASN A 373 -16.69 -5.62 -23.47
CA ASN A 373 -17.87 -6.54 -23.42
C ASN A 373 -19.31 -6.10 -23.77
N LEU A 374 -19.79 -6.63 -24.90
CA LEU A 374 -20.67 -6.07 -25.97
C LEU A 374 -20.58 -4.55 -26.27
N ALA A 375 -19.88 -3.84 -25.40
CA ALA A 375 -19.50 -2.46 -25.25
C ALA A 375 -18.39 -1.98 -26.18
N GLY A 376 -17.19 -1.53 -25.73
CA GLY A 376 -15.97 -1.21 -26.51
C GLY A 376 -14.98 -0.26 -25.79
N VAL A 377 -13.68 -0.24 -26.09
CA VAL A 377 -12.72 0.85 -25.81
C VAL A 377 -13.43 2.13 -25.50
N LYS A 378 -13.35 2.56 -24.21
CA LYS A 378 -13.64 3.83 -23.45
C LYS A 378 -12.54 4.90 -23.38
N ILE A 379 -12.82 6.10 -22.94
CA ILE A 379 -11.82 6.93 -22.31
C ILE A 379 -12.46 7.46 -21.07
N VAL A 380 -11.61 7.66 -20.10
CA VAL A 380 -11.83 8.11 -18.77
C VAL A 380 -10.61 8.95 -18.51
N ASN A 381 -10.87 10.22 -18.29
CA ASN A 381 -9.83 11.12 -17.87
C ASN A 381 -9.41 10.75 -16.46
N ILE A 382 -8.16 10.96 -16.14
CA ILE A 382 -7.57 10.64 -14.85
C ILE A 382 -6.67 11.77 -14.32
N SER A 383 -6.50 12.87 -15.08
CA SER A 383 -5.81 14.10 -14.64
C SER A 383 -6.31 14.62 -13.29
N ASP A 384 -7.63 14.54 -13.12
CA ASP A 384 -8.33 14.64 -11.86
C ASP A 384 -8.96 13.28 -11.65
N ALA A 385 -8.17 12.37 -11.11
CA ALA A 385 -8.65 11.06 -10.76
C ALA A 385 -9.70 11.12 -9.62
N THR A 386 -9.85 12.27 -8.89
CA THR A 386 -11.01 12.55 -8.00
C THR A 386 -12.29 12.92 -8.75
N ASN A 387 -12.24 13.22 -10.05
CA ASN A 387 -13.41 13.28 -10.93
C ASN A 387 -13.06 12.82 -12.37
N PRO A 388 -12.80 11.51 -12.53
CA PRO A 388 -12.36 10.91 -13.75
C PRO A 388 -13.61 10.59 -14.55
N VAL A 389 -13.94 11.44 -15.53
CA VAL A 389 -15.27 11.37 -16.14
C VAL A 389 -15.26 10.42 -17.33
N GLU A 390 -16.42 9.87 -17.69
CA GLU A 390 -16.56 9.02 -18.88
C GLU A 390 -16.42 9.91 -20.10
N VAL A 391 -15.27 9.87 -20.79
CA VAL A 391 -14.83 11.01 -21.61
C VAL A 391 -14.71 10.81 -23.12
N GLY A 392 -14.56 9.62 -23.72
CA GLY A 392 -14.37 9.47 -25.20
C GLY A 392 -14.97 8.21 -25.75
N SER A 393 -15.69 8.04 -26.92
CA SER A 393 -16.51 6.82 -27.36
C SER A 393 -16.17 5.82 -28.61
N TYR A 394 -15.57 4.58 -28.60
CA TYR A 394 -15.70 3.50 -29.62
C TYR A 394 -16.22 2.12 -29.19
N ARG A 395 -17.05 1.50 -30.03
CA ARG A 395 -17.10 0.05 -30.16
C ARG A 395 -16.69 -0.34 -31.53
N THR A 396 -16.02 -1.42 -31.51
CA THR A 396 -15.58 -2.11 -32.67
C THR A 396 -16.60 -3.09 -33.19
N PRO A 397 -16.54 -3.32 -34.50
CA PRO A 397 -17.42 -4.19 -35.25
C PRO A 397 -17.77 -5.56 -34.65
N GLY A 398 -16.84 -6.13 -33.92
CA GLY A 398 -17.16 -6.45 -32.56
C GLY A 398 -15.96 -6.05 -31.72
N HIS A 399 -16.05 -5.99 -30.42
CA HIS A 399 -14.92 -6.27 -29.54
C HIS A 399 -13.85 -5.24 -29.02
N ALA A 400 -13.57 -5.01 -27.70
CA ALA A 400 -12.36 -4.45 -26.99
C ALA A 400 -11.84 -5.41 -25.87
N ASP A 401 -10.64 -6.01 -25.71
CA ASP A 401 -10.33 -6.78 -24.46
C ASP A 401 -8.95 -6.67 -23.81
N GLY A 402 -7.83 -6.62 -24.55
CA GLY A 402 -6.45 -6.35 -24.06
C GLY A 402 -6.02 -4.87 -24.19
N ILE A 403 -4.85 -4.31 -23.71
CA ILE A 403 -4.23 -3.03 -24.26
C ILE A 403 -2.84 -2.47 -23.77
N PHE A 404 -2.07 -1.81 -24.67
CA PHE A 404 -0.92 -0.88 -24.38
C PHE A 404 -0.99 0.54 -25.02
N THR A 405 -0.06 1.49 -24.70
CA THR A 405 0.02 2.88 -25.25
C THR A 405 1.43 3.37 -25.59
N VAL A 406 1.64 4.01 -26.76
CA VAL A 406 2.80 4.93 -26.95
C VAL A 406 2.71 5.95 -28.11
N ASN A 407 3.26 7.17 -27.91
CA ASN A 407 3.60 8.15 -28.96
C ASN A 407 2.43 8.72 -29.77
N ASN A 408 1.40 9.26 -29.11
CA ASN A 408 0.19 9.68 -29.82
C ASN A 408 -0.33 8.54 -30.71
N ARG A 409 -0.23 7.31 -30.17
CA ARG A 409 -0.78 6.02 -30.63
C ARG A 409 -0.94 5.07 -29.45
N THR A 410 -1.86 4.13 -29.56
CA THR A 410 -2.14 3.14 -28.53
C THR A 410 -2.57 1.85 -29.19
N TYR A 411 -2.80 0.84 -28.36
CA TYR A 411 -2.64 -0.51 -28.72
C TYR A 411 -3.58 -1.55 -27.98
N VAL A 412 -4.93 -1.50 -28.05
CA VAL A 412 -5.92 -2.54 -27.53
C VAL A 412 -6.23 -3.77 -28.37
N THR A 413 -6.64 -4.83 -27.67
CA THR A 413 -6.39 -6.20 -28.06
C THR A 413 -7.75 -7.05 -28.21
N ASP A 414 -7.99 -7.87 -29.30
CA ASP A 414 -9.13 -8.65 -30.00
C ASP A 414 -9.67 -10.13 -29.75
N ARG A 415 -10.99 -10.34 -29.92
CA ARG A 415 -11.64 -11.63 -30.20
C ARG A 415 -11.43 -12.33 -31.59
N ASP A 416 -12.33 -12.44 -32.57
CA ASP A 416 -12.10 -13.30 -33.78
C ASP A 416 -11.22 -12.72 -34.93
N ASN A 417 -10.34 -11.77 -34.68
CA ASN A 417 -10.08 -10.77 -35.72
C ASN A 417 -8.63 -10.77 -36.07
N GLY A 418 -7.87 -10.08 -35.28
CA GLY A 418 -6.94 -9.12 -35.81
C GLY A 418 -7.31 -7.73 -35.39
N LEU A 419 -6.67 -6.78 -36.08
CA LEU A 419 -5.64 -6.05 -35.33
C LEU A 419 -5.01 -4.77 -36.00
N LEU A 420 -4.93 -3.53 -35.45
CA LEU A 420 -5.58 -2.27 -35.95
C LEU A 420 -4.95 -0.77 -36.02
N ILE A 421 -3.65 -0.36 -35.86
CA ILE A 421 -3.03 0.67 -34.87
C ILE A 421 -4.00 1.74 -34.31
N LEU A 422 -4.32 2.10 -33.01
CA LEU A 422 -4.93 3.48 -32.71
C LEU A 422 -3.95 4.65 -32.67
N ASN A 423 -4.42 5.76 -33.24
CA ASN A 423 -4.00 7.12 -32.97
C ASN A 423 -4.18 7.39 -31.48
N VAL A 424 -3.23 8.09 -30.87
CA VAL A 424 -3.47 9.01 -29.74
C VAL A 424 -3.20 10.49 -30.14
N THR A 425 -3.06 10.78 -31.44
CA THR A 425 -3.70 11.93 -32.13
C THR A 425 -4.37 12.98 -31.23
N ASN A 426 -5.70 12.94 -31.08
CA ASN A 426 -6.58 14.00 -30.61
C ASN A 426 -7.79 13.54 -29.51
N PRO A 427 -8.63 14.09 -28.49
CA PRO A 427 -9.98 13.52 -28.12
C PRO A 427 -11.41 14.22 -28.35
N GLN A 428 -12.16 13.87 -29.43
CA GLN A 428 -13.64 13.77 -29.73
C GLN A 428 -14.18 12.72 -30.81
N ASP A 429 -13.35 11.88 -31.45
CA ASP A 429 -13.33 11.36 -32.84
C ASP A 429 -12.07 10.43 -33.25
N ILE A 430 -11.56 9.37 -32.55
CA ILE A 430 -10.20 8.71 -32.89
C ILE A 430 -10.15 7.98 -34.26
N THR A 431 -9.01 7.77 -34.96
CA THR A 431 -9.03 7.52 -36.44
C THR A 431 -7.77 6.87 -37.08
N LEU A 432 -7.85 5.96 -38.13
CA LEU A 432 -6.88 5.02 -38.90
C LEU A 432 -6.68 4.88 -40.47
N LEU A 433 -5.63 4.55 -41.27
CA LEU A 433 -4.37 3.76 -41.38
C LEU A 433 -4.47 2.21 -41.25
N GLY A 434 -3.56 1.46 -40.59
CA GLY A 434 -3.40 0.00 -40.76
C GLY A 434 -3.81 -0.99 -39.62
N GLN A 435 -4.71 -1.93 -39.92
CA GLN A 435 -4.97 -3.22 -39.23
C GLN A 435 -4.51 -4.30 -40.13
N ILE A 436 -4.06 -5.41 -39.57
CA ILE A 436 -3.86 -6.75 -40.08
C ILE A 436 -4.83 -7.77 -39.42
N LYS A 437 -5.38 -8.73 -40.18
CA LYS A 437 -6.14 -9.87 -39.65
C LYS A 437 -5.22 -10.86 -38.96
N THR A 438 -5.70 -11.75 -38.11
CA THR A 438 -5.16 -13.10 -38.21
C THR A 438 -6.16 -14.22 -38.16
N SER A 439 -5.77 -15.41 -38.60
CA SER A 439 -6.66 -16.49 -39.01
C SER A 439 -7.50 -17.05 -37.89
N THR A 440 -7.21 -16.65 -36.66
CA THR A 440 -7.42 -17.26 -35.36
C THR A 440 -8.20 -16.27 -34.43
N TYR A 441 -8.79 -16.64 -33.29
CA TYR A 441 -9.30 -15.69 -32.25
C TYR A 441 -8.11 -14.76 -31.72
N THR A 442 -8.15 -13.82 -30.72
CA THR A 442 -6.93 -13.34 -29.94
C THR A 442 -6.79 -13.47 -28.42
N TYR A 443 -5.84 -12.86 -27.69
CA TYR A 443 -5.92 -12.54 -26.26
C TYR A 443 -5.03 -11.27 -25.85
N ASP A 444 -3.68 -11.04 -25.74
CA ASP A 444 -3.16 -9.63 -25.39
C ASP A 444 -1.67 -9.06 -25.79
N VAL A 445 -1.21 -7.77 -25.53
CA VAL A 445 -0.30 -6.68 -26.15
C VAL A 445 1.12 -6.15 -25.62
N HIS A 446 2.11 -5.83 -26.50
CA HIS A 446 3.02 -4.64 -26.27
C HIS A 446 3.62 -3.90 -27.47
N VAL A 447 4.02 -2.63 -27.27
CA VAL A 447 4.98 -1.86 -28.10
C VAL A 447 6.41 -1.88 -27.54
N ASP A 448 7.39 -1.88 -28.45
CA ASP A 448 8.70 -1.26 -28.25
C ASP A 448 9.24 -0.48 -29.47
N GLN A 449 9.11 0.85 -29.47
CA GLN A 449 9.66 1.73 -30.52
C GLN A 449 9.03 1.50 -31.92
N GLN A 450 9.56 0.52 -32.63
CA GLN A 450 9.20 0.02 -33.94
C GLN A 450 9.38 -1.51 -34.02
N TYR A 451 9.41 -2.19 -32.87
CA TYR A 451 9.24 -3.64 -32.73
C TYR A 451 8.28 -3.92 -31.60
N ALA A 452 7.36 -4.83 -31.80
CA ALA A 452 6.16 -4.85 -30.99
C ALA A 452 5.39 -6.16 -31.25
N TYR A 453 4.42 -6.52 -30.40
CA TYR A 453 4.34 -7.88 -29.87
C TYR A 453 2.95 -8.36 -29.42
N LEU A 454 2.63 -9.66 -29.59
CA LEU A 454 1.33 -10.23 -29.14
C LEU A 454 1.29 -11.68 -28.68
N ALA A 455 0.45 -11.89 -27.68
CA ALA A 455 -0.12 -13.18 -27.39
C ALA A 455 -1.04 -13.63 -28.52
N CYS A 456 -0.87 -14.86 -29.07
CA CYS A 456 -1.68 -15.32 -30.24
C CYS A 456 -2.26 -16.76 -30.52
N GLY A 457 -2.54 -17.79 -29.70
CA GLY A 457 -3.40 -19.01 -30.07
C GLY A 457 -3.80 -19.46 -31.59
N ILE A 458 -3.10 -20.23 -32.49
CA ILE A 458 -3.12 -21.69 -32.96
C ILE A 458 -1.67 -22.31 -33.21
N ASP A 459 -0.60 -21.56 -32.85
CA ASP A 459 0.78 -21.29 -33.40
C ASP A 459 2.03 -20.51 -32.68
N GLY A 460 2.02 -19.76 -31.53
CA GLY A 460 3.09 -18.79 -31.08
C GLY A 460 2.91 -17.35 -30.44
N MET A 461 3.95 -16.52 -30.45
CA MET A 461 3.92 -15.05 -30.37
C MET A 461 4.75 -14.49 -31.56
N VAL A 462 4.70 -13.18 -31.87
CA VAL A 462 5.21 -12.56 -33.12
C VAL A 462 5.79 -11.16 -32.90
N VAL A 463 6.79 -10.71 -33.65
CA VAL A 463 7.18 -9.28 -33.80
C VAL A 463 6.66 -8.71 -35.13
N VAL A 464 6.80 -7.44 -35.56
CA VAL A 464 6.39 -6.90 -36.90
C VAL A 464 7.23 -5.77 -37.63
N ASP A 465 7.79 -4.69 -37.03
CA ASP A 465 8.25 -3.38 -37.66
C ASP A 465 7.26 -2.17 -37.66
N ILE A 466 7.14 -1.29 -36.62
CA ILE A 466 6.15 -0.15 -36.61
C ILE A 466 6.60 1.04 -37.49
N SER A 467 7.35 0.80 -38.56
CA SER A 467 7.96 1.90 -39.34
C SER A 467 6.96 2.74 -40.14
N ASN A 468 5.76 2.21 -40.46
CA ASN A 468 4.71 2.86 -41.24
C ASN A 468 3.26 2.42 -40.88
N PRO A 469 2.63 2.97 -39.83
CA PRO A 469 1.23 3.38 -39.84
C PRO A 469 0.21 2.73 -40.80
N THR A 470 0.33 2.99 -42.11
CA THR A 470 -0.54 2.47 -43.18
C THR A 470 -0.22 1.07 -43.68
N SER A 471 1.06 0.73 -43.67
CA SER A 471 1.63 -0.47 -44.26
C SER A 471 2.69 -1.04 -43.30
N PRO A 472 2.19 -1.75 -42.29
CA PRO A 472 3.20 -3.07 -40.85
C PRO A 472 3.93 -4.15 -41.73
N HIS A 473 4.53 -5.28 -41.29
CA HIS A 473 4.67 -6.54 -42.14
C HIS A 473 5.44 -7.78 -41.54
N GLU A 474 5.54 -8.86 -42.34
CA GLU A 474 5.77 -10.29 -42.01
C GLU A 474 7.25 -10.72 -41.78
N LEU A 475 7.95 -10.21 -40.75
CA LEU A 475 9.32 -10.65 -40.28
C LEU A 475 9.51 -11.89 -39.34
N GLY A 476 8.65 -12.12 -38.31
CA GLY A 476 8.91 -12.92 -37.11
C GLY A 476 7.81 -13.60 -36.21
N SER A 477 7.80 -14.95 -36.02
CA SER A 477 6.79 -15.76 -35.29
C SER A 477 7.34 -16.99 -34.54
N TYR A 478 6.74 -17.44 -33.41
CA TYR A 478 7.12 -18.68 -32.68
C TYR A 478 6.21 -19.16 -31.57
N GLY A 479 5.99 -20.46 -31.47
CA GLY A 479 5.56 -21.09 -30.23
C GLY A 479 4.21 -21.71 -30.30
N SER A 480 3.42 -21.60 -29.23
CA SER A 480 2.13 -22.23 -29.10
C SER A 480 1.23 -21.86 -27.83
N ASP A 481 -0.10 -21.83 -28.04
CA ASP A 481 -1.34 -21.58 -27.24
C ASP A 481 -1.98 -20.17 -26.96
N VAL A 482 -1.28 -19.05 -27.22
CA VAL A 482 -0.97 -17.79 -26.45
C VAL A 482 -2.07 -16.82 -25.86
N GLU A 483 -1.84 -15.85 -24.91
CA GLU A 483 -2.93 -14.98 -24.27
C GLU A 483 -2.80 -13.48 -23.62
N THR A 484 -1.79 -12.77 -23.02
CA THR A 484 -1.86 -11.36 -22.36
C THR A 484 -0.50 -10.78 -21.90
N LEU A 485 -0.17 -9.46 -21.78
CA LEU A 485 1.15 -8.93 -22.25
C LEU A 485 1.77 -7.60 -21.65
N TYR A 486 3.12 -7.41 -21.75
CA TYR A 486 3.98 -6.41 -21.02
C TYR A 486 5.48 -6.23 -21.50
N LYS A 487 6.09 -5.02 -21.69
CA LYS A 487 7.53 -4.80 -22.11
C LYS A 487 8.48 -4.09 -21.12
N SER A 488 9.80 -4.35 -21.18
CA SER A 488 10.89 -3.77 -20.34
C SER A 488 12.33 -3.98 -20.92
N GLY A 489 12.78 -3.28 -21.97
CA GLY A 489 14.17 -3.44 -22.47
C GLY A 489 14.45 -4.62 -23.43
N ASP A 490 15.30 -5.59 -23.08
CA ASP A 490 15.90 -6.54 -24.06
C ASP A 490 15.45 -8.01 -23.95
N TYR A 491 14.58 -8.36 -23.00
CA TYR A 491 14.27 -9.75 -22.66
C TYR A 491 12.76 -9.92 -22.33
N VAL A 492 11.92 -10.84 -22.89
CA VAL A 492 10.41 -11.01 -22.81
C VAL A 492 9.99 -12.11 -21.83
N TYR A 493 8.86 -12.06 -21.11
CA TYR A 493 8.62 -12.87 -19.93
C TYR A 493 7.23 -13.64 -20.01
N TYR A 494 7.03 -14.95 -19.59
CA TYR A 494 5.70 -15.72 -19.47
C TYR A 494 5.57 -17.26 -18.92
N VAL A 495 4.35 -17.89 -18.68
CA VAL A 495 3.94 -19.19 -17.93
C VAL A 495 2.98 -20.42 -18.49
N HIS A 496 3.11 -21.16 -19.62
CA HIS A 496 2.34 -22.27 -20.35
C HIS A 496 1.84 -23.54 -19.59
N GLU A 497 2.15 -24.80 -19.93
CA GLU A 497 1.62 -26.06 -19.32
C GLU A 497 2.66 -26.74 -18.38
N GLY A 498 3.89 -26.22 -18.32
CA GLY A 498 4.78 -26.45 -17.18
C GLY A 498 5.70 -25.32 -16.67
N GLY A 499 5.40 -24.56 -15.59
CA GLY A 499 6.36 -23.66 -14.87
C GLY A 499 6.32 -22.12 -14.90
N LEU A 500 7.40 -21.58 -15.48
CA LEU A 500 7.77 -20.24 -15.98
C LEU A 500 8.73 -20.46 -17.18
N THR A 501 9.21 -19.56 -18.06
CA THR A 501 10.19 -19.93 -19.14
C THR A 501 11.10 -18.77 -19.67
N ILE A 502 12.29 -18.89 -20.40
CA ILE A 502 13.37 -17.82 -20.65
C ILE A 502 14.40 -17.85 -21.94
N VAL A 503 14.27 -17.15 -23.11
CA VAL A 503 15.13 -16.95 -24.40
C VAL A 503 16.64 -16.47 -24.33
N ASP A 504 17.29 -16.37 -25.51
CA ASP A 504 18.53 -15.65 -25.97
C ASP A 504 18.32 -15.13 -27.46
N VAL A 505 18.88 -13.98 -27.91
CA VAL A 505 18.12 -13.05 -28.83
C VAL A 505 18.88 -12.22 -29.89
N SER A 506 18.17 -11.33 -30.64
CA SER A 506 18.39 -9.84 -30.71
C SER A 506 17.84 -9.20 -32.00
N ASN A 507 16.89 -9.85 -32.64
CA ASN A 507 16.77 -9.82 -34.09
C ASN A 507 15.35 -10.22 -34.47
N PRO A 508 14.44 -9.29 -34.84
CA PRO A 508 13.04 -9.62 -35.12
C PRO A 508 12.82 -10.38 -36.45
N ASN A 509 13.90 -11.00 -36.98
CA ASN A 509 13.95 -11.88 -38.16
C ASN A 509 14.61 -13.30 -37.86
N ASN A 510 15.07 -13.62 -36.62
CA ASN A 510 15.13 -14.95 -35.92
C ASN A 510 15.73 -14.82 -34.46
N PRO A 511 15.11 -15.38 -33.37
CA PRO A 511 15.60 -15.41 -31.96
C PRO A 511 16.08 -16.82 -31.53
N THR A 512 16.08 -17.16 -30.23
CA THR A 512 16.25 -18.54 -29.68
C THR A 512 15.59 -18.79 -28.29
N ARG A 513 14.64 -19.74 -28.05
CA ARG A 513 14.28 -20.11 -26.63
C ARG A 513 15.56 -20.43 -25.87
N VAL A 514 15.60 -20.19 -24.54
CA VAL A 514 16.29 -21.13 -23.66
C VAL A 514 15.58 -21.62 -22.32
N GLY A 515 14.66 -20.99 -21.54
CA GLY A 515 14.52 -21.21 -20.05
C GLY A 515 13.21 -21.31 -19.21
N GLY A 516 13.15 -20.74 -17.96
CA GLY A 516 12.18 -20.71 -16.78
C GLY A 516 11.35 -21.94 -16.25
N SER A 517 10.60 -21.89 -15.11
CA SER A 517 10.32 -23.10 -14.26
C SER A 517 9.11 -23.34 -13.28
N ILE A 518 9.04 -24.62 -12.80
CA ILE A 518 8.03 -25.42 -12.00
C ILE A 518 7.02 -24.64 -11.12
N ILE A 519 5.77 -25.12 -10.96
CA ILE A 519 4.68 -24.31 -10.37
C ILE A 519 3.38 -25.11 -9.98
N TYR A 520 2.51 -24.69 -9.04
CA TYR A 520 1.38 -25.50 -8.47
C TYR A 520 0.04 -24.76 -8.12
N GLY A 521 -0.91 -24.66 -9.07
CA GLY A 521 -1.87 -23.54 -9.07
C GLY A 521 -2.80 -23.33 -10.30
N ILE A 522 -2.98 -22.06 -10.76
CA ILE A 522 -3.74 -21.54 -11.94
C ILE A 522 -2.91 -20.35 -12.56
N LYS A 523 -3.37 -19.12 -12.92
CA LYS A 523 -2.76 -17.72 -13.00
C LYS A 523 -3.93 -16.77 -13.41
N THR A 524 -3.82 -15.41 -13.50
CA THR A 524 -4.64 -14.56 -14.42
C THR A 524 -4.23 -13.14 -15.09
N GLY A 525 -3.01 -12.50 -15.04
CA GLY A 525 -2.53 -11.33 -15.95
C GLY A 525 -1.18 -10.65 -15.48
N ILE A 526 -0.51 -9.55 -16.00
CA ILE A 526 0.81 -8.95 -15.44
C ILE A 526 1.62 -7.63 -15.88
N HIS A 527 2.62 -7.20 -15.04
CA HIS A 527 3.81 -6.30 -15.12
C HIS A 527 4.94 -6.64 -14.10
N VAL A 528 5.89 -5.70 -13.96
CA VAL A 528 7.24 -5.88 -13.47
C VAL A 528 8.03 -4.55 -13.28
N ASP A 529 9.16 -4.51 -12.59
CA ASP A 529 10.17 -3.44 -12.80
C ASP A 529 11.59 -3.89 -12.40
N GLY A 530 12.56 -2.96 -12.30
CA GLY A 530 13.88 -3.14 -11.67
C GLY A 530 14.45 -4.56 -11.73
N ASN A 531 14.60 -5.22 -10.57
CA ASN A 531 14.75 -6.67 -10.45
C ASN A 531 13.48 -7.32 -9.80
N VAL A 532 12.26 -6.94 -10.23
CA VAL A 532 11.01 -6.84 -9.41
C VAL A 532 9.71 -7.90 -9.70
N THR A 533 9.07 -9.98 -8.77
CA THR A 533 8.20 -11.18 -8.82
C THR A 533 7.12 -11.18 -7.78
N VAL A 534 5.92 -10.87 -8.28
CA VAL A 534 4.66 -10.63 -7.59
C VAL A 534 3.52 -11.04 -8.49
N VAL A 535 2.72 -11.96 -7.97
CA VAL A 535 2.00 -13.03 -8.67
C VAL A 535 0.75 -13.43 -7.82
N THR A 536 -0.30 -14.15 -8.25
CA THR A 536 -1.47 -14.43 -7.34
C THR A 536 -2.23 -15.68 -7.69
N VAL A 537 -2.72 -16.47 -6.72
CA VAL A 537 -2.93 -17.90 -6.97
C VAL A 537 -3.92 -18.72 -6.06
N ALA A 538 -5.23 -18.46 -6.00
CA ALA A 538 -6.24 -19.13 -5.12
C ALA A 538 -6.05 -19.38 -3.57
N ASN A 539 -5.26 -20.30 -2.91
CA ASN A 539 -5.71 -20.89 -1.57
C ASN A 539 -4.96 -20.92 -0.16
N PHE A 540 -3.73 -20.40 0.14
CA PHE A 540 -3.30 -19.87 1.49
C PHE A 540 -2.28 -18.63 1.59
N GLY A 541 -2.49 -17.39 1.05
CA GLY A 541 -1.47 -16.27 0.86
C GLY A 541 -1.01 -15.67 -0.54
N VAL A 542 0.28 -15.63 -0.98
CA VAL A 542 0.98 -14.97 -2.15
C VAL A 542 2.62 -15.06 -2.25
N LYS A 543 3.29 -16.08 -2.91
CA LYS A 543 4.75 -16.54 -3.31
C LYS A 543 5.96 -15.65 -3.73
N VAL A 544 6.40 -14.60 -3.03
CA VAL A 544 7.56 -13.74 -3.45
C VAL A 544 8.85 -14.48 -3.76
N PHE A 545 9.72 -13.80 -4.51
CA PHE A 545 10.58 -14.35 -5.53
C PHE A 545 11.76 -13.34 -5.89
N ASN A 546 12.65 -13.61 -6.88
CA ASN A 546 13.88 -12.86 -7.29
C ASN A 546 13.94 -12.61 -8.81
N THR A 547 14.40 -11.44 -9.31
CA THR A 547 14.62 -11.19 -10.75
C THR A 547 15.95 -10.51 -11.23
N SER A 548 17.14 -10.91 -10.77
CA SER A 548 18.42 -10.14 -10.88
C SER A 548 19.51 -10.37 -11.97
N ASN A 549 19.76 -11.57 -12.55
CA ASN A 549 21.00 -11.94 -13.32
C ASN A 549 21.00 -13.02 -14.49
N PRO A 550 20.41 -12.83 -15.70
CA PRO A 550 19.22 -13.44 -16.38
C PRO A 550 19.00 -14.93 -16.82
N ALA A 551 19.71 -16.02 -16.43
CA ALA A 551 19.62 -17.33 -17.16
C ALA A 551 19.42 -18.87 -16.44
N HIS A 552 19.82 -19.29 -15.19
CA HIS A 552 19.58 -20.44 -14.19
C HIS A 552 19.26 -20.09 -12.64
N PRO A 553 18.22 -20.58 -11.87
CA PRO A 553 17.49 -19.90 -10.70
C PRO A 553 17.86 -19.96 -9.11
N SER A 554 16.98 -19.40 -8.20
CA SER A 554 17.10 -18.85 -6.75
C SER A 554 15.74 -18.68 -5.88
N LEU A 555 15.57 -18.95 -4.52
CA LEU A 555 14.32 -19.42 -3.70
C LEU A 555 13.64 -18.69 -2.42
N ILE A 556 12.29 -18.81 -2.09
CA ILE A 556 11.53 -18.21 -0.86
C ILE A 556 10.21 -18.86 -0.17
N TRP A 557 9.39 -18.12 0.68
CA TRP A 557 8.38 -18.48 1.78
C TRP A 557 7.19 -17.43 2.13
N GLU A 558 6.30 -17.50 3.20
CA GLU A 558 4.81 -17.16 3.15
C GLU A 558 3.81 -16.53 4.26
N HIS A 559 2.56 -16.08 3.88
CA HIS A 559 1.38 -15.45 4.65
C HIS A 559 -0.11 -15.49 4.07
N SER A 560 -1.14 -16.07 4.72
CA SER A 560 -2.56 -16.09 4.23
C SER A 560 -3.54 -14.98 4.68
N VAL A 561 -4.57 -14.64 3.87
CA VAL A 561 -5.79 -13.87 4.30
C VAL A 561 -7.10 -14.52 3.75
N THR A 562 -8.25 -13.83 3.56
CA THR A 562 -9.59 -14.50 3.50
C THR A 562 -10.68 -13.94 2.56
N GLY A 563 -11.12 -14.73 1.56
CA GLY A 563 -12.17 -14.33 0.59
C GLY A 563 -12.05 -15.05 -0.77
N TYR A 564 -12.10 -14.27 -1.88
CA TYR A 564 -12.14 -14.69 -3.30
C TYR A 564 -11.41 -13.76 -4.37
N VAL A 565 -10.71 -12.69 -3.91
CA VAL A 565 -9.60 -11.73 -4.35
C VAL A 565 -9.55 -11.33 -5.80
N ARG A 566 -9.17 -10.08 -6.11
CA ARG A 566 -9.30 -9.37 -7.39
C ARG A 566 -8.29 -8.32 -8.01
N GLY A 567 -7.24 -7.73 -7.41
CA GLY A 567 -6.50 -6.49 -7.86
C GLY A 567 -4.98 -6.40 -7.65
N VAL A 568 -4.18 -5.37 -8.09
CA VAL A 568 -2.93 -4.81 -7.41
C VAL A 568 -2.15 -3.51 -7.79
N TYR A 569 -1.60 -2.79 -6.77
CA TYR A 569 -0.89 -1.52 -6.81
C TYR A 569 0.21 -1.20 -5.73
N ILE A 570 1.14 -0.21 -5.89
CA ILE A 570 2.24 0.27 -4.95
C ILE A 570 2.95 1.57 -5.37
N ASP A 571 3.69 2.20 -4.44
CA ASP A 571 4.83 3.17 -4.59
C ASP A 571 5.65 3.51 -3.29
N ASN A 572 6.84 2.98 -2.95
CA ASN A 572 7.63 3.36 -1.71
C ASN A 572 7.17 2.83 -0.30
N ASP A 573 7.04 1.53 -0.11
CA ASP A 573 6.51 0.80 1.06
C ASP A 573 5.35 1.30 2.04
N VAL A 574 4.20 1.92 1.60
CA VAL A 574 2.71 1.93 2.11
C VAL A 574 1.25 1.24 1.37
N LEU A 575 0.69 -0.09 1.35
CA LEU A 575 0.19 -1.20 0.34
C LEU A 575 -1.22 -1.98 0.19
N PHE A 576 -1.74 -2.25 -1.02
CA PHE A 576 -3.19 -2.43 -1.27
C PHE A 576 -4.07 -3.76 -1.22
N VAL A 577 -3.89 -4.82 -0.39
CA VAL A 577 -4.63 -6.17 -0.49
C VAL A 577 -6.06 -6.51 0.02
N ALA A 578 -7.00 -6.85 -0.83
CA ALA A 578 -8.29 -6.23 -0.65
C ALA A 578 -9.60 -7.11 -0.62
N SER A 579 -9.72 -8.18 0.20
CA SER A 579 -10.82 -9.19 0.22
C SER A 579 -12.31 -8.77 0.00
N ASP A 580 -12.94 -9.19 -1.11
CA ASP A 580 -14.32 -9.74 -1.17
C ASP A 580 -15.56 -8.89 -0.81
N PHE A 581 -16.61 -9.42 -0.18
CA PHE A 581 -17.71 -8.59 0.34
C PHE A 581 -17.26 -7.57 1.42
N ASN A 582 -15.97 -7.27 1.61
CA ASN A 582 -15.43 -6.77 2.87
C ASN A 582 -14.93 -5.30 2.92
N GLY A 583 -14.92 -4.52 1.82
CA GLY A 583 -14.33 -3.14 1.66
C GLY A 583 -13.00 -2.79 2.37
N LEU A 584 -12.44 -1.57 2.24
CA LEU A 584 -10.98 -1.31 2.29
C LEU A 584 -10.16 -1.95 3.45
N ARG A 585 -8.86 -2.26 3.35
CA ARG A 585 -7.92 -2.46 4.49
C ARG A 585 -6.43 -2.21 4.19
N ILE A 586 -5.56 -2.39 5.16
CA ILE A 586 -4.24 -1.78 5.23
C ILE A 586 -3.27 -2.64 6.08
N LEU A 587 -1.94 -2.78 5.87
CA LEU A 587 -0.97 -3.38 6.85
C LEU A 587 0.46 -2.77 6.76
N ASN A 588 1.19 -2.42 7.83
CA ASN A 588 2.60 -1.92 7.86
C ASN A 588 3.66 -2.83 7.17
N ALA A 589 4.77 -2.30 6.58
CA ALA A 589 5.52 -3.02 5.53
C ALA A 589 6.93 -2.57 5.04
N GLN A 590 7.44 -1.38 5.36
CA GLN A 590 8.82 -0.94 4.99
C GLN A 590 9.94 -1.92 5.43
N ASP A 591 9.60 -2.89 6.28
CA ASP A 591 10.33 -4.14 6.49
C ASP A 591 9.74 -5.30 5.65
N PRO A 592 10.41 -5.72 4.55
CA PRO A 592 10.17 -6.98 3.84
C PRO A 592 10.07 -8.28 4.66
N THR A 593 10.17 -8.25 5.98
CA THR A 593 10.08 -9.43 6.86
C THR A 593 9.03 -9.31 7.97
N ASN A 594 8.34 -8.18 8.12
CA ASN A 594 7.47 -7.92 9.29
C ASN A 594 6.31 -6.94 8.99
N ILE A 595 5.07 -7.45 8.92
CA ILE A 595 3.94 -6.75 8.29
C ILE A 595 2.61 -6.82 9.10
N LYS A 596 1.85 -5.70 9.26
CA LYS A 596 0.83 -5.53 10.34
C LYS A 596 -0.40 -4.64 10.04
N GLU A 597 -1.67 -5.08 10.16
CA GLU A 597 -2.87 -4.29 9.76
C GLU A 597 -2.94 -2.86 10.37
N VAL A 598 -3.06 -1.77 9.57
CA VAL A 598 -3.18 -0.35 10.04
C VAL A 598 -4.44 0.41 9.53
N GLY A 599 -5.55 -0.29 9.24
CA GLY A 599 -6.86 0.36 8.96
C GLY A 599 -7.77 -0.37 7.96
N TYR A 600 -9.03 0.10 7.78
CA TYR A 600 -10.03 -0.54 6.91
C TYR A 600 -11.31 0.27 6.57
N TYR A 601 -12.14 -0.22 5.63
CA TYR A 601 -13.49 0.25 5.25
C TYR A 601 -14.42 -0.93 4.87
N LYS A 602 -15.67 -0.67 4.44
CA LYS A 602 -16.61 -1.70 3.90
C LYS A 602 -17.58 -1.15 2.83
N THR A 603 -17.42 -1.59 1.58
CA THR A 603 -18.15 -1.17 0.36
C THR A 603 -19.49 -1.90 0.13
N ASN A 604 -19.56 -3.15 0.59
CA ASN A 604 -20.77 -4.01 0.64
C ASN A 604 -21.27 -4.62 -0.69
N GLY A 605 -20.57 -4.41 -1.80
CA GLY A 605 -20.71 -5.23 -3.00
C GLY A 605 -19.56 -6.23 -3.10
N TRP A 606 -18.79 -6.20 -4.17
CA TRP A 606 -18.36 -7.45 -4.82
C TRP A 606 -16.85 -7.59 -5.03
N SER A 607 -15.92 -7.39 -4.09
CA SER A 607 -14.70 -6.58 -4.30
C SER A 607 -13.58 -6.78 -5.41
N LYS A 608 -12.59 -5.85 -5.62
CA LYS A 608 -11.46 -5.78 -6.63
C LYS A 608 -10.24 -4.86 -6.44
N ASP A 609 -10.10 -3.67 -7.09
CA ASP A 609 -8.77 -3.03 -7.29
C ASP A 609 -8.52 -1.59 -6.77
N ALA A 610 -7.57 -1.36 -5.81
CA ALA A 610 -7.13 -0.11 -5.13
C ALA A 610 -5.71 0.52 -5.10
N TYR A 611 -5.64 1.87 -5.11
CA TYR A 611 -4.49 2.73 -4.83
C TYR A 611 -4.87 4.09 -4.06
N TYR A 612 -4.05 4.64 -3.12
CA TYR A 612 -3.88 5.97 -2.41
C TYR A 612 -2.89 7.03 -3.05
N ARG A 613 -3.27 8.14 -3.74
CA ARG A 613 -2.46 9.31 -4.29
C ARG A 613 -3.11 10.63 -3.91
N ASP A 614 -2.32 11.69 -3.78
CA ASP A 614 -2.80 13.01 -3.37
C ASP A 614 -3.49 12.94 -1.98
N GLY A 615 -3.10 11.96 -1.15
CA GLY A 615 -3.83 11.50 0.05
C GLY A 615 -5.25 10.97 -0.19
N TYR A 616 -5.77 11.17 -1.39
CA TYR A 616 -6.73 10.29 -2.01
C TYR A 616 -6.04 8.97 -2.39
N THR A 617 -6.67 8.18 -3.26
CA THR A 617 -7.45 7.00 -2.84
C THR A 617 -8.42 6.87 -4.05
N TYR A 618 -8.68 5.79 -4.86
CA TYR A 618 -9.79 5.72 -5.94
C TYR A 618 -10.88 4.47 -6.15
N VAL A 619 -11.60 3.76 -5.19
CA VAL A 619 -12.57 2.53 -5.10
C VAL A 619 -13.54 2.25 -6.25
N ILE A 620 -13.40 1.08 -6.92
CA ILE A 620 -14.57 0.37 -7.53
C ILE A 620 -15.46 -0.29 -6.48
N ASP A 621 -16.77 -0.35 -6.66
CA ASP A 621 -17.56 -1.54 -6.35
C ASP A 621 -18.32 -1.99 -7.60
N ILE A 622 -18.21 -3.26 -7.96
CA ILE A 622 -18.95 -3.76 -9.10
C ILE A 622 -20.44 -3.64 -8.79
N ASP A 623 -20.97 -4.38 -7.81
CA ASP A 623 -22.40 -4.31 -7.45
C ASP A 623 -22.82 -2.89 -7.10
N CYS A 624 -22.04 -2.20 -6.29
CA CYS A 624 -22.44 -0.94 -5.67
C CYS A 624 -22.02 0.34 -6.43
N GLY A 625 -21.36 0.24 -7.57
CA GLY A 625 -20.88 1.45 -8.25
C GLY A 625 -19.66 2.02 -7.52
N PHE A 626 -19.64 3.30 -7.21
CA PHE A 626 -18.44 4.15 -7.14
C PHE A 626 -18.29 4.79 -5.75
N TRP A 627 -17.08 4.99 -5.24
CA TRP A 627 -16.93 5.19 -3.79
C TRP A 627 -15.76 6.05 -3.31
N ILE A 628 -15.97 7.35 -3.04
CA ILE A 628 -14.94 8.24 -2.43
C ILE A 628 -14.48 7.71 -1.06
N LEU A 629 -13.16 7.65 -0.73
CA LEU A 629 -12.61 7.44 0.63
C LEU A 629 -11.40 8.38 0.97
N GLU A 630 -11.05 8.53 2.25
CA GLU A 630 -9.88 9.28 2.79
C GLU A 630 -9.40 8.59 4.09
N HIS A 631 -8.16 8.82 4.55
CA HIS A 631 -7.56 8.09 5.69
C HIS A 631 -6.45 8.83 6.48
N ASP A 632 -6.25 8.36 7.72
CA ASP A 632 -5.17 8.65 8.68
C ASP A 632 -4.52 7.29 9.03
N CYS A 633 -3.22 7.27 9.35
CA CYS A 633 -2.34 6.18 8.94
C CYS A 633 -1.30 5.69 9.95
N ASP A 634 -0.76 6.62 10.72
CA ASP A 634 0.14 6.47 11.86
C ASP A 634 -0.52 6.93 13.17
N GLU A 635 -1.78 7.38 13.10
CA GLU A 635 -2.70 7.66 14.23
C GLU A 635 -2.41 8.96 15.00
N ASP A 636 -1.93 10.01 14.33
CA ASP A 636 -1.55 11.33 14.88
C ASP A 636 -2.68 12.41 14.86
N GLU A 637 -3.85 12.07 14.30
CA GLU A 637 -4.99 12.96 13.98
C GLU A 637 -4.84 13.86 12.71
N LEU A 638 -3.85 13.60 11.84
CA LEU A 638 -3.66 14.23 10.53
C LEU A 638 -4.03 13.26 9.38
N PHE A 639 -4.89 13.70 8.45
CA PHE A 639 -5.25 12.88 7.28
C PHE A 639 -4.18 12.99 6.19
N SER A 640 -3.87 11.89 5.49
CA SER A 640 -2.79 11.85 4.47
C SER A 640 -2.97 12.69 3.22
N ARG A 641 -4.14 13.31 3.11
CA ARG A 641 -4.41 14.39 2.15
C ARG A 641 -3.74 15.69 2.59
N THR A 642 -3.75 15.98 3.88
CA THR A 642 -3.08 17.13 4.49
C THR A 642 -1.58 16.88 4.56
N GLU A 643 -1.14 15.69 4.96
CA GLU A 643 0.28 15.27 4.98
C GLU A 643 0.92 15.45 3.60
N PHE A 644 0.26 14.97 2.54
CA PHE A 644 0.69 15.19 1.15
C PHE A 644 0.67 16.66 0.70
N GLU A 645 -0.23 17.51 1.23
CA GLU A 645 -0.27 18.94 0.91
C GLU A 645 0.78 19.77 1.67
N LEU A 646 1.25 19.28 2.82
CA LEU A 646 2.36 19.86 3.61
C LEU A 646 3.73 19.33 3.15
N GLY A 647 3.79 18.08 2.72
CA GLY A 647 5.01 17.37 2.34
C GLY A 647 5.55 16.42 3.40
N THR A 648 4.79 16.13 4.46
CA THR A 648 5.20 15.24 5.54
C THR A 648 5.01 13.75 5.17
N PRO A 649 5.74 12.81 5.80
CA PRO A 649 5.75 11.42 5.42
C PRO A 649 4.69 10.64 6.21
N ALA A 650 3.57 10.33 5.55
CA ALA A 650 2.30 9.87 6.13
C ALA A 650 2.23 8.58 6.99
N PHE A 651 3.39 8.07 7.43
CA PHE A 651 3.64 6.80 8.14
C PHE A 651 4.63 6.96 9.28
N ASN A 652 4.87 8.20 9.65
CA ASN A 652 5.88 8.66 10.56
C ASN A 652 5.32 9.95 11.19
N PRO A 653 4.65 9.84 12.35
CA PRO A 653 3.78 10.88 12.92
C PRO A 653 4.56 12.02 13.59
N ASP A 654 5.82 12.22 13.20
CA ASP A 654 6.81 13.12 13.79
C ASP A 654 7.91 13.30 12.71
N ALA A 655 7.61 14.17 11.75
CA ALA A 655 8.31 14.26 10.47
C ALA A 655 9.76 14.80 10.56
N ASP A 656 10.10 15.58 11.59
CA ASP A 656 11.45 16.10 11.82
C ASP A 656 12.17 15.57 13.09
N SER A 657 11.46 14.78 13.92
CA SER A 657 11.96 14.01 15.07
C SER A 657 12.26 14.81 16.32
N ASP A 658 11.28 15.59 16.80
CA ASP A 658 11.40 16.50 17.95
C ASP A 658 10.57 16.14 19.21
N ASP A 659 9.86 14.99 19.19
CA ASP A 659 8.86 14.51 20.17
C ASP A 659 7.47 15.20 20.12
N LEU A 660 7.24 16.18 19.23
CA LEU A 660 5.90 16.63 18.82
C LEU A 660 5.40 15.79 17.63
N SER A 661 4.14 15.94 17.22
CA SER A 661 3.56 15.18 16.10
C SER A 661 2.90 16.09 15.08
N ASP A 662 3.03 15.79 13.78
CA ASP A 662 2.52 16.61 12.68
C ASP A 662 1.07 17.08 12.91
N GLY A 663 0.20 16.17 13.38
CA GLY A 663 -1.20 16.43 13.70
C GLY A 663 -1.42 17.27 14.97
N LEU A 664 -0.50 17.25 15.95
CA LEU A 664 -0.53 18.19 17.08
C LEU A 664 -0.09 19.59 16.62
N GLU A 665 0.98 19.66 15.84
CA GLU A 665 1.49 20.89 15.24
C GLU A 665 0.42 21.59 14.40
N VAL A 666 -0.07 20.92 13.36
CA VAL A 666 -0.99 21.50 12.37
C VAL A 666 -2.36 21.85 12.97
N ASN A 667 -2.86 21.07 13.93
CA ASN A 667 -4.20 21.29 14.49
C ASN A 667 -4.24 22.13 15.78
N PHE A 668 -3.15 22.19 16.57
CA PHE A 668 -3.16 22.79 17.91
C PHE A 668 -2.09 23.87 18.16
N TYR A 669 -0.84 23.66 17.75
CA TYR A 669 0.28 24.56 18.08
C TYR A 669 0.61 25.57 16.98
N PHE A 670 0.34 25.23 15.72
CA PHE A 670 0.56 26.03 14.50
C PHE A 670 2.04 26.31 14.15
N THR A 671 2.90 25.37 14.52
CA THR A 671 4.31 25.21 14.14
C THR A 671 4.45 24.67 12.69
N ASP A 672 5.68 24.49 12.19
CA ASP A 672 5.97 23.98 10.83
C ASP A 672 6.56 22.54 10.90
N PRO A 673 5.78 21.48 10.58
CA PRO A 673 6.11 20.06 10.84
C PRO A 673 7.18 19.47 9.90
N LEU A 674 8.18 20.28 9.56
CA LEU A 674 9.37 19.96 8.76
C LEU A 674 10.59 20.75 9.29
N ASN A 675 10.47 21.35 10.48
CA ASN A 675 11.41 22.27 11.10
C ASN A 675 11.22 22.31 12.64
N ASN A 676 11.99 21.45 13.33
CA ASN A 676 12.05 21.19 14.78
C ASN A 676 12.41 22.36 15.72
N ASP A 677 12.26 23.61 15.28
CA ASP A 677 12.69 24.88 15.92
C ASP A 677 12.00 26.03 15.16
N SER A 678 10.68 26.15 15.33
CA SER A 678 9.77 26.97 14.49
C SER A 678 10.07 28.47 14.51
N ASP A 679 10.67 28.99 15.58
CA ASP A 679 11.02 30.42 15.70
C ASP A 679 12.53 30.73 15.60
N SER A 680 13.38 29.70 15.66
CA SER A 680 14.84 29.76 15.57
C SER A 680 15.57 30.31 16.81
N ASP A 681 15.05 30.08 18.03
CA ASP A 681 15.75 30.38 19.30
C ASP A 681 16.70 29.26 19.79
N ALA A 682 16.60 28.07 19.17
CA ALA A 682 17.38 26.84 19.41
C ALA A 682 16.93 25.93 20.57
N ILE A 683 15.70 26.07 21.04
CA ILE A 683 14.93 25.02 21.75
C ILE A 683 13.98 24.34 20.73
N PRO A 684 13.68 23.03 20.83
CA PRO A 684 12.68 22.37 19.99
C PRO A 684 11.23 22.56 20.46
N ASP A 685 10.32 22.72 19.50
CA ASP A 685 8.88 22.93 19.70
C ASP A 685 8.26 21.87 20.63
N GLY A 686 8.59 20.60 20.46
CA GLY A 686 8.14 19.47 21.29
C GLY A 686 8.66 19.52 22.73
N TRP A 687 9.82 20.14 22.97
CA TRP A 687 10.31 20.41 24.33
C TRP A 687 9.57 21.61 24.94
N GLU A 688 9.40 22.70 24.20
CA GLU A 688 8.64 23.87 24.67
C GLU A 688 7.20 23.53 25.04
N VAL A 689 6.49 22.82 24.16
CA VAL A 689 5.11 22.33 24.38
C VAL A 689 5.01 21.46 25.62
N ARG A 690 6.03 20.62 25.87
CA ARG A 690 6.09 19.71 27.02
C ARG A 690 6.28 20.44 28.35
N TYR A 691 6.99 21.56 28.36
CA TYR A 691 7.26 22.35 29.58
C TYR A 691 6.37 23.60 29.72
N GLY A 692 5.66 24.01 28.67
CA GLY A 692 4.66 25.08 28.69
C GLY A 692 5.16 26.46 28.21
N LEU A 693 6.19 26.48 27.36
CA LEU A 693 6.68 27.67 26.65
C LEU A 693 5.85 27.88 25.34
N ASP A 694 6.20 28.86 24.51
CA ASP A 694 5.39 29.29 23.33
C ASP A 694 6.22 29.19 22.03
N PRO A 695 6.15 28.05 21.28
CA PRO A 695 7.06 27.66 20.17
C PRO A 695 6.91 28.48 18.87
N LEU A 696 6.58 29.75 19.02
CA LEU A 696 6.39 30.75 17.99
C LEU A 696 6.97 32.12 18.42
N THR A 697 7.63 32.22 19.59
CA THR A 697 8.12 33.49 20.19
C THR A 697 9.35 33.36 21.12
N ASP A 698 10.58 33.38 20.58
CA ASP A 698 11.90 33.55 21.25
C ASP A 698 11.82 33.85 22.74
N ASP A 699 11.76 32.78 23.53
CA ASP A 699 11.60 32.80 24.98
C ASP A 699 12.61 31.92 25.74
N SER A 700 13.62 31.40 25.03
CA SER A 700 14.93 30.86 25.49
C SER A 700 15.62 31.56 26.67
N GLN A 701 15.17 32.78 27.01
CA GLN A 701 15.67 33.63 28.09
C GLN A 701 14.65 33.82 29.23
N GLN A 702 13.58 33.02 29.28
CA GLN A 702 12.73 32.86 30.45
C GLN A 702 13.43 32.00 31.52
N ASP A 703 13.13 32.35 32.76
CA ASP A 703 13.53 31.68 34.00
C ASP A 703 12.20 31.41 34.73
N ASN A 704 11.73 30.17 34.65
CA ASN A 704 10.33 29.82 34.93
C ASN A 704 10.08 29.42 36.40
N ASP A 705 11.08 28.88 37.08
CA ASP A 705 11.03 28.52 38.51
C ASP A 705 11.84 29.44 39.43
N ASN A 706 12.67 30.34 38.86
CA ASN A 706 13.42 31.43 39.50
C ASN A 706 14.71 30.97 40.19
N ASP A 707 15.48 30.09 39.52
CA ASP A 707 16.77 29.56 40.00
C ASP A 707 18.03 30.30 39.49
N ASP A 708 17.91 31.25 38.55
CA ASP A 708 18.98 31.93 37.78
C ASP A 708 19.50 31.18 36.51
N LEU A 709 18.96 30.02 36.11
CA LEU A 709 19.10 29.46 34.74
C LEU A 709 18.09 30.09 33.75
N SER A 710 18.35 29.92 32.46
CA SER A 710 17.38 30.18 31.38
C SER A 710 16.97 28.89 30.67
N ALA A 711 15.76 28.84 30.11
CA ALA A 711 15.19 27.65 29.47
C ALA A 711 16.12 26.97 28.45
N LEU A 712 16.93 27.73 27.70
CA LEU A 712 17.93 27.18 26.79
C LEU A 712 19.14 26.56 27.51
N GLU A 713 19.57 27.12 28.65
CA GLU A 713 20.60 26.49 29.48
C GLU A 713 20.09 25.19 30.10
N GLU A 714 18.82 25.13 30.47
CA GLU A 714 18.17 23.93 31.01
C GLU A 714 17.98 22.84 29.96
N TYR A 715 17.50 23.18 28.75
CA TYR A 715 17.46 22.26 27.61
C TYR A 715 18.85 21.66 27.32
N LEU A 716 19.91 22.48 27.40
CA LEU A 716 21.29 22.05 27.21
C LEU A 716 21.88 21.25 28.39
N ALA A 717 21.35 21.42 29.61
CA ALA A 717 21.70 20.63 30.79
C ALA A 717 20.92 19.32 30.89
N GLY A 718 19.72 19.26 30.30
CA GLY A 718 18.74 18.18 30.45
C GLY A 718 17.83 18.31 31.67
N THR A 719 17.80 19.49 32.31
CA THR A 719 17.02 19.79 33.52
C THR A 719 15.57 20.18 33.21
N SER A 720 14.83 20.64 34.22
CA SER A 720 13.37 20.81 34.15
C SER A 720 12.95 22.24 34.57
N PRO A 721 12.51 23.11 33.61
CA PRO A 721 12.18 24.55 33.81
C PRO A 721 10.91 24.82 34.65
N LEU A 722 10.57 23.92 35.55
CA LEU A 722 9.42 23.96 36.45
C LEU A 722 9.81 23.55 37.88
N THR A 723 11.09 23.28 38.12
CA THR A 723 11.67 22.67 39.32
C THR A 723 13.13 23.09 39.48
N ASN A 724 13.38 24.08 40.35
CA ASN A 724 14.68 24.68 40.66
C ASN A 724 15.72 23.73 41.32
N ASP A 725 15.48 22.42 41.27
CA ASP A 725 16.06 21.30 42.03
C ASP A 725 15.54 20.03 41.35
N THR A 726 16.13 19.67 40.20
CA THR A 726 15.57 18.67 39.27
C THR A 726 15.63 17.24 39.83
N ASP A 727 16.65 16.88 40.62
CA ASP A 727 16.78 15.54 41.21
C ASP A 727 16.39 15.44 42.70
N SER A 728 16.01 16.57 43.32
CA SER A 728 15.44 16.69 44.67
C SER A 728 16.41 16.44 45.83
N ASP A 729 17.65 16.87 45.68
CA ASP A 729 18.72 16.77 46.68
C ASP A 729 18.87 18.00 47.60
N ALA A 730 18.21 19.12 47.23
CA ALA A 730 18.19 20.45 47.86
C ALA A 730 19.36 21.41 47.55
N LEU A 731 20.17 21.13 46.52
CA LEU A 731 20.83 22.16 45.71
C LEU A 731 19.85 22.83 44.74
N SER A 732 20.38 23.63 43.82
CA SER A 732 19.65 24.10 42.64
C SER A 732 20.49 23.88 41.40
N ASP A 733 19.83 23.62 40.28
CA ASP A 733 20.47 23.26 39.02
C ASP A 733 21.54 24.30 38.59
N SER A 734 21.26 25.60 38.77
CA SER A 734 22.22 26.70 38.64
C SER A 734 23.43 26.61 39.58
N ALA A 735 23.22 26.24 40.85
CA ALA A 735 24.26 26.13 41.86
C ALA A 735 25.16 24.93 41.58
N GLU A 736 24.60 23.83 41.11
CA GLU A 736 25.34 22.66 40.66
C GLU A 736 26.22 22.99 39.46
N LEU A 737 25.63 23.49 38.38
CA LEU A 737 26.34 23.80 37.14
C LEU A 737 27.41 24.90 37.30
N TYR A 738 27.15 25.91 38.14
CA TYR A 738 28.00 27.12 38.22
C TYR A 738 28.75 27.35 39.53
N ILE A 739 28.45 26.62 40.62
CA ILE A 739 29.12 26.79 41.93
C ILE A 739 29.81 25.50 42.39
N HIS A 740 29.13 24.36 42.34
CA HIS A 740 29.60 23.10 42.95
C HIS A 740 30.32 22.17 41.95
N GLY A 741 29.86 22.11 40.70
CA GLY A 741 30.39 21.23 39.65
C GLY A 741 29.87 19.79 39.72
N THR A 742 28.75 19.60 40.40
CA THR A 742 27.95 18.38 40.54
C THR A 742 27.03 18.19 39.33
N SER A 743 26.02 17.34 39.40
CA SER A 743 25.21 16.88 38.27
C SER A 743 23.71 16.90 38.61
N PRO A 744 22.93 17.90 38.15
CA PRO A 744 21.51 18.14 38.54
C PRO A 744 20.48 17.15 37.94
N LEU A 745 20.91 15.91 37.77
CA LEU A 745 20.17 14.74 37.27
C LEU A 745 20.56 13.47 38.05
N ASN A 746 21.34 13.60 39.12
CA ASN A 746 21.96 12.54 39.90
C ASN A 746 22.37 13.06 41.31
N PRO A 747 21.55 12.81 42.37
CA PRO A 747 21.65 13.45 43.69
C PRO A 747 22.71 12.80 44.60
N ASP A 748 23.83 12.35 44.03
CA ASP A 748 24.97 11.63 44.66
C ASP A 748 26.08 11.53 43.59
N SER A 749 26.75 12.66 43.31
CA SER A 749 27.63 12.86 42.14
C SER A 749 28.86 11.96 42.10
N ASP A 750 29.30 11.42 43.24
CA ASP A 750 30.44 10.49 43.30
C ASP A 750 30.10 9.05 43.74
N SER A 751 28.82 8.79 44.05
CA SER A 751 28.22 7.48 44.35
C SER A 751 28.67 6.88 45.69
N ASP A 752 28.62 7.67 46.76
CA ASP A 752 28.96 7.24 48.13
C ASP A 752 27.78 7.08 49.10
N LEU A 753 26.56 7.35 48.63
CA LEU A 753 25.28 7.27 49.34
C LEU A 753 24.92 8.48 50.22
N MET A 754 25.74 9.55 50.22
CA MET A 754 25.36 10.87 50.73
C MET A 754 24.90 11.78 49.57
N PRO A 755 23.87 12.64 49.74
CA PRO A 755 23.47 13.59 48.71
C PRO A 755 24.34 14.85 48.68
N ASP A 756 24.56 15.40 47.48
CA ASP A 756 25.46 16.52 47.24
C ASP A 756 25.06 17.77 48.05
N GLY A 757 23.76 18.05 48.15
CA GLY A 757 23.16 19.13 48.93
C GLY A 757 23.26 18.93 50.45
N TRP A 758 23.27 17.68 50.93
CA TRP A 758 23.54 17.39 52.33
C TRP A 758 25.01 17.65 52.65
N GLU A 759 25.92 17.19 51.80
CA GLU A 759 27.35 17.46 51.92
C GLU A 759 27.66 18.96 51.88
N VAL A 760 27.09 19.68 50.92
CA VAL A 760 27.25 21.15 50.80
C VAL A 760 26.70 21.87 52.02
N GLN A 761 25.56 21.43 52.58
CA GLN A 761 25.01 21.99 53.81
C GLN A 761 26.01 21.88 54.98
N TYR A 762 26.74 20.76 55.08
CA TYR A 762 27.73 20.51 56.14
C TYR A 762 29.19 20.83 55.75
N SER A 763 29.42 21.39 54.56
CA SER A 763 30.76 21.75 54.04
C SER A 763 31.71 20.55 53.83
N LEU A 764 31.16 19.39 53.46
CA LEU A 764 31.87 18.26 52.88
C LEU A 764 32.14 18.52 51.37
N ASN A 765 32.37 17.50 50.54
CA ASN A 765 32.86 17.68 49.17
C ASN A 765 32.25 16.63 48.20
N PRO A 766 31.15 16.98 47.49
CA PRO A 766 30.31 16.04 46.71
C PRO A 766 30.89 15.67 45.34
N LEU A 767 32.19 15.44 45.29
CA LEU A 767 32.97 15.06 44.11
C LEU A 767 34.13 14.10 44.48
N VAL A 768 34.24 13.70 45.76
CA VAL A 768 35.24 12.78 46.31
C VAL A 768 34.68 12.05 47.54
N ASN A 769 34.06 10.89 47.32
CA ASN A 769 33.76 9.80 48.26
C ASN A 769 34.47 9.95 49.61
N ASP A 770 33.76 10.48 50.60
CA ASP A 770 34.28 10.76 51.94
C ASP A 770 33.43 10.19 53.10
N SER A 771 32.40 9.40 52.78
CA SER A 771 31.62 8.52 53.66
C SER A 771 32.40 7.71 54.72
N GLU A 772 33.66 7.31 54.48
CA GLU A 772 34.53 6.65 55.49
C GLU A 772 35.35 7.65 56.37
N LEU A 773 35.12 8.96 56.27
CA LEU A 773 35.73 9.99 57.11
C LEU A 773 34.90 10.30 58.35
N ASP A 774 35.61 10.85 59.33
CA ASP A 774 35.18 11.23 60.69
C ASP A 774 35.62 12.70 60.84
N ALA A 775 34.71 13.63 60.53
CA ALA A 775 35.05 15.01 60.19
C ALA A 775 35.20 15.93 61.43
N ASP A 776 34.55 15.61 62.54
CA ASP A 776 34.68 16.29 63.84
C ASP A 776 35.60 15.56 64.85
N MET A 777 35.83 14.26 64.65
CA MET A 777 36.60 13.33 65.51
C MET A 777 35.85 12.80 66.74
N ASP A 778 34.51 12.72 66.70
CA ASP A 778 33.65 12.00 67.65
C ASP A 778 33.83 10.47 67.55
N GLY A 779 33.88 9.93 66.32
CA GLY A 779 34.01 8.49 66.05
C GLY A 779 32.79 7.78 65.44
N LEU A 780 31.79 8.53 64.94
CA LEU A 780 30.96 8.12 63.81
C LEU A 780 31.71 8.30 62.47
N ASP A 781 31.04 8.01 61.35
CA ASP A 781 31.51 8.31 60.00
C ASP A 781 30.41 9.07 59.22
N ASN A 782 30.82 9.92 58.26
CA ASN A 782 29.94 10.90 57.60
C ASN A 782 28.63 10.26 57.08
N LEU A 783 28.71 9.04 56.51
CA LEU A 783 27.55 8.31 56.00
C LEU A 783 26.64 7.80 57.12
N LEU A 784 27.19 7.26 58.22
CA LEU A 784 26.39 6.87 59.38
C LEU A 784 25.71 8.07 60.04
N GLU A 785 26.34 9.24 60.01
CA GLU A 785 25.74 10.49 60.48
C GLU A 785 24.58 10.95 59.60
N TYR A 786 24.71 10.85 58.28
CA TYR A 786 23.59 11.02 57.34
C TYR A 786 22.46 10.02 57.62
N GLU A 787 22.76 8.74 57.85
CA GLU A 787 21.75 7.70 58.15
C GLU A 787 20.95 7.97 59.45
N ILE A 788 21.54 8.63 60.45
CA ILE A 788 20.88 8.93 61.75
C ILE A 788 20.39 10.38 61.89
N GLY A 789 20.86 11.30 61.04
CA GLY A 789 20.46 12.71 61.01
C GLY A 789 21.24 13.63 61.95
N THR A 790 22.48 13.28 62.32
CA THR A 790 23.39 14.15 63.09
C THR A 790 24.10 15.16 62.18
N ASN A 791 25.02 15.95 62.75
CA ASN A 791 25.79 16.97 62.05
C ASN A 791 27.28 16.60 62.06
N PRO A 792 27.89 16.20 60.92
CA PRO A 792 29.28 15.72 60.84
C PRO A 792 30.35 16.81 61.07
N THR A 793 29.98 17.94 61.67
CA THR A 793 30.90 19.00 62.07
C THR A 793 30.77 19.38 63.55
N LEU A 794 29.98 18.64 64.35
CA LEU A 794 29.71 18.91 65.76
C LEU A 794 29.69 17.63 66.62
N ASP A 795 30.63 17.53 67.57
CA ASP A 795 30.82 16.38 68.46
C ASP A 795 29.71 16.18 69.53
N ASP A 796 28.58 16.88 69.39
CA ASP A 796 27.44 17.01 70.31
C ASP A 796 26.31 17.72 69.54
N SER A 797 25.51 16.98 68.75
CA SER A 797 24.54 17.58 67.80
C SER A 797 23.41 18.36 68.49
N ASP A 798 22.98 17.94 69.69
CA ASP A 798 21.86 18.57 70.41
C ASP A 798 22.29 19.55 71.52
N GLY A 799 23.53 19.46 72.00
CA GLY A 799 24.11 20.33 73.02
C GLY A 799 23.87 19.91 74.48
N ASP A 800 23.50 18.65 74.76
CA ASP A 800 23.41 18.06 76.11
C ASP A 800 24.78 18.01 76.81
N GLY A 801 25.86 17.78 76.05
CA GLY A 801 27.20 17.49 76.55
C GLY A 801 27.55 16.00 76.56
N HIS A 802 26.89 15.21 75.72
CA HIS A 802 27.27 13.86 75.32
C HIS A 802 27.80 13.87 73.88
N LEU A 803 28.34 12.73 73.42
CA LEU A 803 28.86 12.59 72.07
C LEU A 803 27.90 11.74 71.25
N ASP A 804 27.68 12.07 69.99
CA ASP A 804 26.71 11.40 69.12
C ASP A 804 27.03 9.90 68.97
N SER A 805 28.32 9.53 68.81
CA SER A 805 28.77 8.13 68.86
C SER A 805 28.44 7.45 70.18
N TRP A 806 28.56 8.15 71.31
CA TRP A 806 28.27 7.58 72.63
C TRP A 806 26.78 7.30 72.79
N GLU A 807 25.92 8.21 72.36
CA GLU A 807 24.46 8.08 72.39
C GLU A 807 24.03 6.89 71.51
N TYR A 808 24.47 6.88 70.24
CA TYR A 808 24.20 5.83 69.25
C TYR A 808 24.64 4.44 69.77
N TYR A 809 25.89 4.29 70.20
CA TYR A 809 26.41 3.00 70.70
C TYR A 809 25.83 2.56 72.06
N ASN A 810 25.14 3.44 72.80
CA ASN A 810 24.39 3.06 74.00
C ASN A 810 22.87 2.89 73.76
N GLY A 811 22.37 3.23 72.58
CA GLY A 811 20.94 3.13 72.23
C GLY A 811 20.09 4.27 72.79
N PHE A 812 20.67 5.46 72.89
CA PHE A 812 19.95 6.72 73.03
C PHE A 812 19.70 7.34 71.64
N ASP A 813 19.13 8.54 71.61
CA ASP A 813 18.75 9.29 70.40
C ASP A 813 19.63 10.56 70.41
N PRO A 814 20.63 10.70 69.50
CA PRO A 814 21.56 11.85 69.48
C PRO A 814 20.91 13.22 69.23
N LEU A 815 19.59 13.27 69.08
CA LEU A 815 18.79 14.47 68.85
C LEU A 815 17.77 14.73 69.99
N ASP A 816 17.86 14.02 71.13
CA ASP A 816 17.03 14.23 72.33
C ASP A 816 17.84 14.87 73.49
N PRO A 817 17.85 16.23 73.61
CA PRO A 817 18.61 16.98 74.63
C PRO A 817 17.98 16.88 76.04
N THR A 818 17.44 15.71 76.36
CA THR A 818 16.92 15.32 77.68
C THR A 818 17.61 14.07 78.26
N VAL A 819 18.63 13.51 77.58
CA VAL A 819 19.45 12.36 78.04
C VAL A 819 20.38 12.69 79.22
N GLY A 820 20.38 13.94 79.68
CA GLY A 820 21.26 14.49 80.70
C GLY A 820 21.59 13.66 81.96
N PRO A 821 22.61 14.11 82.73
CA PRO A 821 23.61 13.26 83.41
C PRO A 821 23.14 12.39 84.59
N LEU A 822 21.83 12.28 84.85
CA LEU A 822 21.25 11.28 85.75
C LEU A 822 21.20 9.88 85.12
N GLN A 823 21.03 9.77 83.79
CA GLN A 823 21.06 8.48 83.08
C GLN A 823 22.46 7.84 83.18
N TYR A 824 23.50 8.65 82.96
CA TYR A 824 24.93 8.31 83.02
C TYR A 824 25.36 7.67 84.36
N PHE A 825 24.70 8.00 85.47
CA PHE A 825 24.95 7.36 86.78
C PHE A 825 24.31 5.97 86.95
N VAL A 826 23.30 5.62 86.16
CA VAL A 826 22.59 4.34 86.27
C VAL A 826 23.35 3.23 85.55
N SER A 827 23.88 3.49 84.36
CA SER A 827 24.73 2.55 83.61
C SER A 827 25.96 2.14 84.42
N MET A 828 26.66 3.11 85.02
CA MET A 828 27.88 2.86 85.80
C MET A 828 27.64 2.08 87.11
N LEU A 829 26.41 2.02 87.63
CA LEU A 829 26.06 1.26 88.84
C LEU A 829 25.72 -0.22 88.59
N GLY A 830 25.54 -0.64 87.33
CA GLY A 830 25.25 -2.04 86.97
C GLY A 830 26.34 -3.04 87.40
N TRP A 831 27.56 -2.58 87.67
CA TRP A 831 28.72 -3.41 88.01
C TRP A 831 28.86 -3.81 89.50
N LEU A 832 28.00 -3.31 90.41
CA LEU A 832 28.05 -3.64 91.85
C LEU A 832 26.71 -4.15 92.38
N GLY A 833 26.35 -5.37 91.98
CA GLY A 833 25.08 -6.00 92.33
C GLY A 833 24.87 -6.25 93.83
N LEU A 834 23.87 -5.57 94.42
CA LEU A 834 23.27 -5.91 95.72
C LEU A 834 21.80 -5.48 95.72
N GLY A 835 20.88 -6.43 95.61
CA GLY A 835 19.44 -6.14 95.44
C GLY A 835 18.69 -5.81 96.72
N VAL A 836 17.71 -4.91 96.63
CA VAL A 836 16.65 -4.72 97.63
C VAL A 836 15.29 -4.75 96.94
N THR A 837 14.49 -5.77 97.22
CA THR A 837 13.10 -5.85 96.78
C THR A 837 12.19 -5.05 97.71
N VAL A 838 11.30 -4.23 97.16
CA VAL A 838 10.09 -3.77 97.85
C VAL A 838 8.87 -4.39 97.15
N THR A 839 8.19 -5.29 97.85
CA THR A 839 6.97 -5.94 97.36
C THR A 839 5.76 -5.51 98.20
N MET A 840 4.63 -5.24 97.53
CA MET A 840 3.24 -5.49 97.95
C MET A 840 2.26 -4.86 96.95
N GLY A 841 1.06 -5.45 96.75
CA GLY A 841 -0.03 -4.78 96.01
C GLY A 841 -0.98 -5.63 95.16
N SER A 842 -0.85 -6.96 95.13
CA SER A 842 -1.62 -7.83 94.21
C SER A 842 -3.14 -7.84 94.45
N ILE A 843 -3.96 -7.81 93.38
CA ILE A 843 -4.81 -8.96 92.96
C ILE A 843 -5.60 -8.70 91.67
N THR A 844 -5.30 -9.58 90.73
CA THR A 844 -5.86 -9.95 89.42
C THR A 844 -7.32 -10.42 89.42
N VAL A 845 -8.03 -10.27 88.29
CA VAL A 845 -8.78 -11.37 87.64
C VAL A 845 -8.63 -11.26 86.10
N LEU A 846 -8.28 -12.36 85.43
CA LEU A 846 -8.25 -12.51 83.95
C LEU A 846 -9.48 -13.29 83.46
N TRP A 847 -9.74 -13.27 82.14
CA TRP A 847 -10.00 -14.52 81.41
C TRP A 847 -9.47 -14.57 79.95
N ILE A 848 -8.18 -14.91 79.88
CA ILE A 848 -7.41 -15.68 78.87
C ILE A 848 -8.13 -16.23 77.59
N LEU A 849 -7.41 -16.25 76.44
CA LEU A 849 -7.19 -17.35 75.45
C LEU A 849 -7.17 -16.87 73.97
N ARG A 850 -6.28 -17.30 73.03
CA ARG A 850 -5.05 -18.15 73.10
C ARG A 850 -4.20 -18.19 71.79
N LYS A 851 -2.89 -18.43 71.97
CA LYS A 851 -1.96 -19.32 71.18
C LYS A 851 -1.27 -18.88 69.85
N TYR A 852 0.03 -18.58 69.99
CA TYR A 852 1.22 -19.17 69.35
C TYR A 852 1.16 -20.10 68.11
N THR A 853 2.23 -19.96 67.32
CA THR A 853 2.79 -20.74 66.21
C THR A 853 3.19 -22.20 66.52
N SER A 854 3.44 -22.99 65.46
CA SER A 854 4.33 -24.16 65.40
C SER A 854 4.65 -24.53 63.95
N SER A 855 5.73 -25.30 63.70
CA SER A 855 6.31 -25.59 62.39
C SER A 855 6.05 -27.01 61.85
N ASP A 856 6.61 -27.27 60.65
CA ASP A 856 7.07 -28.55 60.09
C ASP A 856 6.08 -29.61 59.56
N THR A 857 6.16 -29.76 58.22
CA THR A 857 6.10 -30.96 57.36
C THR A 857 5.60 -32.31 57.91
N TYR A 858 4.77 -33.00 57.10
CA TYR A 858 4.97 -34.42 56.82
C TYR A 858 4.63 -34.77 55.35
N GLU A 859 5.19 -35.88 54.87
CA GLU A 859 5.46 -36.16 53.46
C GLU A 859 4.33 -36.87 52.66
N THR A 860 4.62 -37.10 51.37
CA THR A 860 4.13 -38.18 50.47
C THR A 860 2.73 -38.13 49.83
N TYR A 861 2.70 -37.72 48.53
CA TYR A 861 2.66 -38.59 47.32
C TYR A 861 1.65 -39.77 47.21
N PRO A 862 1.33 -40.30 45.99
CA PRO A 862 1.58 -39.79 44.61
C PRO A 862 0.38 -39.93 43.61
N TYR A 863 0.52 -39.33 42.40
CA TYR A 863 -0.01 -39.78 41.07
C TYR A 863 -1.54 -40.03 40.93
N ASP A 864 -2.20 -40.08 39.77
CA ASP A 864 -1.97 -39.82 38.33
C ASP A 864 -3.33 -39.25 37.82
N GLY A 865 -3.59 -38.67 36.65
CA GLY A 865 -2.88 -38.62 35.37
C GLY A 865 -3.88 -38.50 34.21
N THR A 866 -3.59 -37.63 33.24
CA THR A 866 -4.04 -37.65 31.83
C THR A 866 -5.51 -37.33 31.42
N SER A 867 -5.61 -36.73 30.22
CA SER A 867 -6.75 -36.60 29.29
C SER A 867 -8.03 -35.89 29.79
N SER A 868 -8.34 -34.64 29.41
CA SER A 868 -8.47 -33.98 28.08
C SER A 868 -9.84 -34.13 27.43
N ARG A 869 -10.57 -33.01 27.32
CA ARG A 869 -11.55 -32.73 26.26
C ARG A 869 -11.82 -31.23 26.19
#